data_AF-A0A7J4Q2C5-F1
#
_entry.id   AF-A0A7J4Q2C5-F1
#
_cell.length_a   1.000
_cell.length_b   1.000
_cell.length_c   1.000
_cell.angle_alpha   90.00
_cell.angle_beta   90.00
_cell.angle_gamma   90.00
#
_symmetry.space_group_name_H-M   'P 1'
#
loop_
_entity.id
_entity.type
_entity.pdbx_description
1 polymer ?
#
loop_
_entity_poly.entity_id
_entity_poly.type
_entity_poly.pdbx_seq_one_letter_code
_entity_poly.pdbx_strand_id
1 'polypeptide(L)'
;MSDECKVTGFTPQQMARWPHVHKHLTGTLELPSIESISEEVILNLGEGIEAMLKTEGPTPKQLKARAGLFQHLKRTLERRFKNATLQQFGSSQSGLTLQAGDLDLCLQFKGDVPAKTLRQVNRLLKQHDMEDIVMLPRAKVPIIKFKDERTKIPVDISINNTLALHNTELLKRYSTCDDRIRTLILAVKHWALRRDVCDAASGTFSSYAWTLLAVQSMQRTNPPVAPILQAGKERTMVEVEGQTYDLTMGEVDTLVMDPKNNQSIGELFVEFIFQYAASWPFKDNVVSVRTGDLVTRKSKGWKYATPRAEKAILMEKKTRLGLHSLPIEDPFDLNHDLSRVLRPAGALDVQEELLKTCMAMASGERWETIVDAKHPDRFVPVEEFDLFADLRTQSAVEVAGLVKENTTAIEALDERMTALTEERQHNIKMSRTLRGTIEETSDLRNELRTIVRTLRPRSEKMDELQKQRDEINKRVGLPLYRINELLSDVYLQLTGEIDLFQVPSLRREEDQFAWFFELQAMHEEATKAQDAHQAFIALLKEQKAAVRSLKENEKEQQKHKTELLESEPMLKDLDLNFSDAMQFDKKAHKLMKVIDQRRQELRRLRREKGRLDAWVRISSNPSPHKGNHRGQKGGGKKRTKSGSADWKPRNNGPRPEEVQARAASGETFSLSDLDILLNSGGFNSVTQKKPTAKSSRRQERKKKANARGLTAHRGERSQSKKGQKD
;
A
#
# COMPACT_ATOMS: atom_id res chain seq x y z
N MET A 1 55.97 2.24 16.83
CA MET A 1 55.77 0.77 16.81
C MET A 1 54.28 0.57 16.94
N SER A 2 53.60 -0.09 16.00
CA SER A 2 52.15 -0.30 16.16
C SER A 2 51.94 -1.25 17.35
N ASP A 3 51.11 -0.83 18.31
CA ASP A 3 50.71 -1.64 19.49
C ASP A 3 49.74 -2.78 19.10
N GLU A 4 49.85 -3.29 17.88
CA GLU A 4 48.97 -4.32 17.33
C GLU A 4 49.46 -5.72 17.75
N CYS A 5 48.52 -6.60 18.10
CA CYS A 5 48.86 -7.98 18.45
C CYS A 5 49.44 -8.72 17.24
N LYS A 6 50.62 -9.33 17.39
CA LYS A 6 51.29 -10.08 16.31
C LYS A 6 50.52 -11.34 15.87
N VAL A 7 49.63 -11.88 16.70
CA VAL A 7 48.88 -13.11 16.41
C VAL A 7 47.55 -12.81 15.74
N THR A 8 46.77 -11.86 16.28
CA THR A 8 45.43 -11.54 15.75
C THR A 8 45.40 -10.30 14.85
N GLY A 9 46.43 -9.46 14.88
CA GLY A 9 46.45 -8.15 14.20
C GLY A 9 45.60 -7.09 14.89
N PHE A 10 44.98 -7.39 16.03
CA PHE A 10 44.04 -6.47 16.70
C PHE A 10 44.77 -5.28 17.32
N THR A 11 44.15 -4.10 17.23
CA THR A 11 44.59 -2.91 17.96
C THR A 11 44.25 -3.01 19.45
N PRO A 12 44.88 -2.21 20.33
CA PRO A 12 44.55 -2.21 21.76
C PRO A 12 43.07 -1.93 22.05
N GLN A 13 42.43 -1.08 21.24
CA GLN A 13 40.99 -0.80 21.34
C GLN A 13 40.13 -2.01 20.97
N GLN A 14 40.53 -2.77 19.94
CA GLN A 14 39.83 -4.01 19.54
C GLN A 14 40.02 -5.12 20.56
N MET A 15 41.21 -5.24 21.16
CA MET A 15 41.47 -6.17 22.26
C MET A 15 40.64 -5.83 23.51
N ALA A 16 40.48 -4.54 23.82
CA ALA A 16 39.62 -4.11 24.93
C ALA A 16 38.14 -4.39 24.67
N ARG A 17 37.69 -4.36 23.41
CA ARG A 17 36.31 -4.67 23.01
C ARG A 17 36.02 -6.19 23.02
N TRP A 18 36.95 -7.02 22.57
CA TRP A 18 36.78 -8.48 22.45
C TRP A 18 37.88 -9.27 23.18
N PRO A 19 38.00 -9.12 24.52
CA PRO A 19 39.06 -9.75 25.28
C PRO A 19 39.00 -11.28 25.28
N HIS A 20 37.81 -11.89 25.34
CA HIS A 20 37.68 -13.35 25.35
C HIS A 20 37.91 -13.96 23.97
N VAL A 21 37.36 -13.35 22.91
CA VAL A 21 37.64 -13.78 21.53
C VAL A 21 39.12 -13.66 21.23
N HIS A 22 39.77 -12.56 21.65
CA HIS A 22 41.20 -12.40 21.47
C HIS A 22 41.98 -13.54 22.13
N LYS A 23 41.72 -13.82 23.42
CA LYS A 23 42.36 -14.92 24.15
C LYS A 23 42.07 -16.29 23.54
N HIS A 24 40.86 -16.49 23.02
CA HIS A 24 40.48 -17.73 22.35
C HIS A 24 41.25 -17.92 21.03
N LEU A 25 41.38 -16.87 20.22
CA LEU A 25 42.13 -16.91 18.96
C LEU A 25 43.65 -17.08 19.18
N THR A 26 44.19 -16.59 20.30
CA THR A 26 45.60 -16.80 20.68
C THR A 26 45.85 -18.14 21.38
N GLY A 27 44.82 -18.93 21.65
CA GLY A 27 44.93 -20.21 22.35
C GLY A 27 45.23 -20.08 23.86
N THR A 28 45.04 -18.90 24.44
CA THR A 28 45.30 -18.61 25.86
C THR A 28 44.04 -18.66 26.73
N LEU A 29 42.85 -18.83 26.13
CA LEU A 29 41.60 -19.01 26.86
C LEU A 29 41.33 -20.51 27.05
N GLU A 30 41.39 -20.96 28.30
CA GLU A 30 40.87 -22.28 28.69
C GLU A 30 39.37 -22.17 28.90
N LEU A 31 38.60 -22.94 28.14
CA LEU A 31 37.15 -22.98 28.28
C LEU A 31 36.77 -23.98 29.38
N PRO A 32 35.82 -23.62 30.27
CA PRO A 32 35.32 -24.53 31.28
C PRO A 32 34.64 -25.73 30.64
N SER A 33 34.58 -26.85 31.36
CA SER A 33 33.76 -28.00 30.98
C SER A 33 32.34 -27.84 31.52
N ILE A 34 31.35 -28.47 30.88
CA ILE A 34 29.96 -28.37 31.35
C ILE A 34 29.80 -28.95 32.76
N GLU A 35 30.60 -29.98 33.10
CA GLU A 35 30.65 -30.62 34.42
C GLU A 35 31.32 -29.75 35.49
N SER A 36 32.00 -28.66 35.12
CA SER A 36 32.62 -27.74 36.08
C SER A 36 31.64 -26.71 36.65
N ILE A 37 30.43 -26.62 36.09
CA ILE A 37 29.39 -25.72 36.59
C ILE A 37 28.74 -26.36 37.82
N SER A 38 28.75 -25.64 38.96
CA SER A 38 28.15 -26.16 40.19
C SER A 38 26.61 -26.18 40.12
N GLU A 39 26.00 -27.14 40.82
CA GLU A 39 24.53 -27.26 40.91
C GLU A 39 23.87 -25.99 41.47
N GLU A 40 24.55 -25.29 42.37
CA GLU A 40 24.07 -24.02 42.93
C GLU A 40 23.94 -22.94 41.84
N VAL A 41 24.87 -22.89 40.89
CA VAL A 41 24.81 -21.92 39.78
C VAL A 41 23.65 -22.26 38.85
N ILE A 42 23.48 -23.54 38.52
CA ILE A 42 22.37 -24.02 37.69
C ILE A 42 21.02 -23.63 38.31
N LEU A 43 20.87 -23.82 39.63
CA LEU A 43 19.66 -23.47 40.34
C LEU A 43 19.41 -21.95 40.35
N ASN A 44 20.44 -21.14 40.65
CA ASN A 44 20.36 -19.68 40.60
C ASN A 44 19.98 -19.16 39.21
N LEU A 45 20.53 -19.76 38.15
CA LEU A 45 20.16 -19.43 36.77
C LEU A 45 18.69 -19.76 36.51
N GLY A 46 18.22 -20.93 36.96
CA GLY A 46 16.83 -21.33 36.83
C GLY A 46 15.85 -20.37 37.48
N GLU A 47 16.10 -20.04 38.77
CA GLU A 47 15.28 -19.09 39.52
C GLU A 47 15.28 -17.69 38.91
N GLY A 48 16.46 -17.21 38.46
CA GLY A 48 16.60 -15.91 37.81
C GLY A 48 15.84 -15.83 36.47
N ILE A 49 15.86 -16.90 35.67
CA ILE A 49 15.10 -16.98 34.42
C ILE A 49 13.59 -16.94 34.70
N GLU A 50 13.11 -17.70 35.69
CA GLU A 50 11.70 -17.69 36.07
C GLU A 50 11.24 -16.35 36.64
N ALA A 51 12.09 -15.69 37.44
CA ALA A 51 11.83 -14.34 37.94
C ALA A 51 11.73 -13.33 36.79
N MET A 52 12.67 -13.40 35.83
CA MET A 52 12.66 -12.57 34.62
C MET A 52 11.37 -12.72 33.82
N LEU A 53 10.83 -13.94 33.67
CA LEU A 53 9.58 -14.14 32.95
C LEU A 53 8.36 -13.47 33.60
N LYS A 54 8.39 -13.33 34.93
CA LYS A 54 7.33 -12.62 35.67
C LYS A 54 7.45 -11.10 35.48
N THR A 55 8.66 -10.57 35.34
CA THR A 55 8.91 -9.12 35.23
C THR A 55 8.89 -8.62 33.78
N GLU A 56 9.48 -9.35 32.83
CA GLU A 56 9.70 -8.95 31.42
C GLU A 56 8.62 -9.46 30.46
N GLY A 57 7.64 -10.22 30.95
CA GLY A 57 6.46 -10.63 30.19
C GLY A 57 5.50 -9.47 29.94
N PRO A 58 4.78 -9.44 28.79
CA PRO A 58 3.85 -8.36 28.48
C PRO A 58 2.68 -8.34 29.48
N THR A 59 2.38 -7.16 30.03
CA THR A 59 1.28 -7.02 30.99
C THR A 59 -0.08 -7.20 30.30
N PRO A 60 -1.15 -7.63 31.01
CA PRO A 60 -2.49 -7.75 30.43
C PRO A 60 -3.00 -6.46 29.77
N LYS A 61 -2.62 -5.29 30.32
CA LYS A 61 -2.92 -3.96 29.76
C LYS A 61 -2.25 -3.76 28.40
N GLN A 62 -0.97 -4.10 28.28
CA GLN A 62 -0.23 -4.04 27.01
C GLN A 62 -0.79 -5.00 25.96
N LEU A 63 -1.15 -6.23 26.35
CA LEU A 63 -1.79 -7.19 25.44
C LEU A 63 -3.12 -6.67 24.89
N LYS A 64 -3.95 -6.07 25.76
CA LYS A 64 -5.21 -5.44 25.34
C LYS A 64 -4.97 -4.24 24.41
N ALA A 65 -3.93 -3.44 24.68
CA ALA A 65 -3.56 -2.32 23.82
C ALA A 65 -3.10 -2.78 22.43
N ARG A 66 -2.24 -3.81 22.35
CA ARG A 66 -1.79 -4.45 21.10
C ARG A 66 -2.97 -5.00 20.29
N ALA A 67 -3.87 -5.76 20.94
CA ALA A 67 -5.06 -6.30 20.29
C ALA A 67 -6.00 -5.20 19.76
N GLY A 68 -6.19 -4.12 20.53
CA GLY A 68 -6.98 -2.96 20.11
C GLY A 68 -6.38 -2.23 18.90
N LEU A 69 -5.05 -2.03 18.91
CA LEU A 69 -4.31 -1.42 17.80
C LEU A 69 -4.39 -2.28 16.53
N PHE A 70 -4.18 -3.59 16.66
CA PHE A 70 -4.36 -4.52 15.54
C PHE A 70 -5.76 -4.43 14.95
N GLN A 71 -6.81 -4.48 15.77
CA GLN A 71 -8.19 -4.43 15.28
C GLN A 71 -8.53 -3.06 14.66
N HIS A 72 -7.88 -1.98 15.09
CA HIS A 72 -7.98 -0.68 14.44
C HIS A 72 -7.34 -0.73 13.04
N LEU A 73 -6.06 -1.12 12.96
CA LEU A 73 -5.31 -1.20 11.71
C LEU A 73 -5.96 -2.15 10.70
N LYS A 74 -6.42 -3.32 11.15
CA LYS A 74 -7.15 -4.30 10.34
C LYS A 74 -8.36 -3.68 9.67
N ARG A 75 -9.23 -3.03 10.46
CA ARG A 75 -10.41 -2.35 9.92
C ARG A 75 -10.06 -1.21 8.96
N THR A 76 -8.99 -0.45 9.24
CA THR A 76 -8.57 0.67 8.38
C THR A 76 -8.03 0.19 7.04
N LEU A 77 -7.15 -0.82 7.06
CA LEU A 77 -6.48 -1.32 5.86
C LEU A 77 -7.41 -2.18 4.99
N GLU A 78 -8.18 -3.10 5.58
CA GLU A 78 -9.09 -3.99 4.84
C GLU A 78 -10.27 -3.22 4.21
N ARG A 79 -10.70 -2.09 4.79
CA ARG A 79 -11.69 -1.20 4.14
C ARG A 79 -11.11 -0.48 2.93
N ARG A 80 -9.83 -0.12 2.97
CA ARG A 80 -9.18 0.61 1.88
C ARG A 80 -8.83 -0.31 0.71
N PHE A 81 -8.26 -1.46 1.02
CA PHE A 81 -7.73 -2.39 0.03
C PHE A 81 -8.67 -3.58 -0.09
N LYS A 82 -9.47 -3.59 -1.16
CA LYS A 82 -10.28 -4.76 -1.51
C LYS A 82 -9.35 -5.96 -1.75
N ASN A 83 -9.78 -7.15 -1.35
CA ASN A 83 -9.01 -8.39 -1.43
C ASN A 83 -7.72 -8.43 -0.59
N ALA A 84 -7.55 -7.48 0.33
CA ALA A 84 -6.46 -7.53 1.30
C ALA A 84 -6.93 -8.13 2.63
N THR A 85 -6.03 -8.81 3.34
CA THR A 85 -6.26 -9.33 4.69
C THR A 85 -5.05 -8.98 5.55
N LEU A 86 -5.29 -8.40 6.72
CA LEU A 86 -4.23 -8.09 7.68
C LEU A 86 -4.12 -9.21 8.71
N GLN A 87 -2.93 -9.79 8.83
CA GLN A 87 -2.61 -10.86 9.78
C GLN A 87 -1.47 -10.44 10.70
N GLN A 88 -1.50 -10.90 11.96
CA GLN A 88 -0.38 -10.75 12.88
C GLN A 88 0.61 -11.89 12.66
N PHE A 89 1.89 -11.59 12.74
CA PHE A 89 2.95 -12.60 12.74
C PHE A 89 3.99 -12.26 13.83
N GLY A 90 5.10 -12.98 13.85
CA GLY A 90 6.21 -12.72 14.75
C GLY A 90 5.93 -13.09 16.20
N SER A 91 6.71 -12.50 17.10
CA SER A 91 6.72 -12.91 18.51
C SER A 91 5.37 -12.72 19.21
N SER A 92 4.58 -11.73 18.76
CA SER A 92 3.27 -11.40 19.35
C SER A 92 2.24 -12.49 19.12
N GLN A 93 2.32 -13.21 17.99
CA GLN A 93 1.41 -14.30 17.65
C GLN A 93 1.95 -15.67 18.07
N SER A 94 3.28 -15.85 18.13
CA SER A 94 3.90 -17.10 18.58
C SER A 94 3.96 -17.26 20.11
N GLY A 95 3.55 -16.25 20.89
CA GLY A 95 3.62 -16.27 22.36
C GLY A 95 5.02 -16.04 22.95
N LEU A 96 5.95 -15.53 22.12
CA LEU A 96 7.37 -15.35 22.42
C LEU A 96 7.78 -13.86 22.52
N THR A 97 6.83 -12.99 22.90
CA THR A 97 7.04 -11.53 23.03
C THR A 97 7.51 -11.15 24.44
N LEU A 98 8.51 -10.28 24.52
CA LEU A 98 8.92 -9.54 25.73
C LEU A 98 8.19 -8.19 25.80
N GLN A 99 8.20 -7.50 26.95
CA GLN A 99 7.43 -6.25 27.16
C GLN A 99 7.58 -5.21 26.05
N ALA A 100 8.82 -4.95 25.60
CA ALA A 100 9.13 -3.96 24.57
C ALA A 100 8.97 -4.47 23.12
N GLY A 101 8.38 -5.64 22.89
CA GLY A 101 8.31 -6.24 21.56
C GLY A 101 7.41 -5.49 20.56
N ASP A 102 7.86 -5.46 19.31
CA ASP A 102 7.18 -4.88 18.15
C ASP A 102 5.89 -5.64 17.79
N LEU A 103 4.97 -4.95 17.12
CA LEU A 103 3.78 -5.55 16.52
C LEU A 103 4.02 -5.80 15.02
N ASP A 104 4.36 -7.03 14.68
CA ASP A 104 4.59 -7.48 13.30
C ASP A 104 3.28 -7.85 12.59
N LEU A 105 3.02 -7.20 11.46
CA LEU A 105 1.78 -7.31 10.68
C LEU A 105 2.06 -7.60 9.20
N CYS A 106 1.34 -8.54 8.62
CA CYS A 106 1.43 -8.86 7.20
C CYS A 106 0.11 -8.47 6.50
N LEU A 107 0.20 -7.57 5.53
CA LEU A 107 -0.92 -7.24 4.64
C LEU A 107 -0.84 -8.13 3.40
N GLN A 108 -1.69 -9.15 3.33
CA GLN A 108 -1.75 -10.11 2.22
C GLN A 108 -2.79 -9.69 1.21
N PHE A 109 -2.46 -9.78 -0.08
CA PHE A 109 -3.39 -9.57 -1.19
C PHE A 109 -3.72 -10.90 -1.88
N LYS A 110 -5.00 -11.15 -2.16
CA LYS A 110 -5.41 -12.24 -3.05
C LYS A 110 -5.23 -11.78 -4.50
N GLY A 111 -4.14 -12.21 -5.14
CA GLY A 111 -3.75 -11.80 -6.49
C GLY A 111 -2.74 -10.64 -6.49
N ASP A 112 -2.76 -9.83 -7.54
CA ASP A 112 -1.76 -8.77 -7.75
C ASP A 112 -1.84 -7.69 -6.68
N VAL A 113 -0.67 -7.28 -6.17
CA VAL A 113 -0.55 -6.14 -5.27
C VAL A 113 -0.85 -4.86 -6.05
N PRO A 114 -1.84 -4.05 -5.62
CA PRO A 114 -2.16 -2.81 -6.32
C PRO A 114 -0.94 -1.89 -6.45
N ALA A 115 -0.80 -1.26 -7.60
CA ALA A 115 0.26 -0.28 -7.82
C ALA A 115 0.20 0.82 -6.73
N LYS A 116 1.37 1.22 -6.22
CA LYS A 116 1.51 2.26 -5.20
C LYS A 116 0.92 1.90 -3.82
N THR A 117 0.66 0.63 -3.50
CA THR A 117 0.13 0.18 -2.19
C THR A 117 0.88 0.80 -1.00
N LEU A 118 2.21 0.70 -0.96
CA LEU A 118 3.03 1.29 0.13
C LEU A 118 2.78 2.79 0.31
N ARG A 119 2.68 3.55 -0.78
CA ARG A 119 2.38 5.00 -0.73
C ARG A 119 0.97 5.27 -0.21
N GLN A 120 0.01 4.41 -0.54
CA GLN A 120 -1.36 4.53 -0.03
C GLN A 120 -1.43 4.17 1.46
N VAL A 121 -0.73 3.12 1.90
CA VAL A 121 -0.61 2.75 3.32
C VAL A 121 0.02 3.91 4.10
N ASN A 122 1.15 4.47 3.65
CA ASN A 122 1.77 5.62 4.29
C ASN A 122 0.81 6.82 4.42
N ARG A 123 0.03 7.14 3.37
CA ARG A 123 -0.98 8.20 3.46
C ARG A 123 -2.06 7.89 4.50
N LEU A 124 -2.50 6.64 4.60
CA LEU A 124 -3.46 6.23 5.63
C LEU A 124 -2.87 6.35 7.04
N LEU A 125 -1.63 5.88 7.24
CA LEU A 125 -0.96 5.97 8.54
C LEU A 125 -0.84 7.44 8.99
N LYS A 126 -0.50 8.36 8.07
CA LYS A 126 -0.50 9.82 8.33
C LYS A 126 -1.87 10.42 8.60
N GLN A 127 -2.95 9.78 8.15
CA GLN A 127 -4.33 10.19 8.43
C GLN A 127 -4.87 9.62 9.74
N HIS A 128 -4.17 8.63 10.30
CA HIS A 128 -4.49 7.95 11.55
C HIS A 128 -3.46 8.26 12.64
N ASP A 129 -2.69 9.33 12.44
CA ASP A 129 -1.82 9.96 13.43
C ASP A 129 -0.78 8.99 14.00
N MET A 130 -0.23 8.19 13.09
CA MET A 130 0.94 7.37 13.36
C MET A 130 2.20 8.22 13.26
N GLU A 131 3.11 8.03 14.20
CA GLU A 131 4.40 8.73 14.31
C GLU A 131 5.53 7.88 13.69
N ASP A 132 6.68 8.52 13.45
CA ASP A 132 7.93 7.87 13.02
C ASP A 132 7.80 6.93 11.81
N ILE A 133 6.96 7.30 10.83
CA ILE A 133 6.69 6.45 9.67
C ILE A 133 7.92 6.38 8.75
N VAL A 134 8.55 5.21 8.71
CA VAL A 134 9.69 4.88 7.84
C VAL A 134 9.27 3.82 6.81
N MET A 135 9.43 4.13 5.52
CA MET A 135 9.17 3.18 4.43
C MET A 135 10.48 2.58 3.91
N LEU A 136 10.52 1.25 3.77
CA LEU A 136 11.65 0.51 3.21
C LEU A 136 11.23 -0.22 1.93
N PRO A 137 11.01 0.48 0.80
CA PRO A 137 10.42 -0.11 -0.42
C PRO A 137 11.41 -0.94 -1.25
N ARG A 138 12.72 -0.82 -1.02
CA ARG A 138 13.77 -1.48 -1.83
C ARG A 138 14.24 -2.83 -1.25
N ALA A 139 13.70 -3.25 -0.10
CA ALA A 139 14.02 -4.54 0.50
C ALA A 139 13.33 -5.69 -0.27
N LYS A 140 13.87 -6.93 -0.15
CA LYS A 140 13.25 -8.15 -0.72
C LYS A 140 11.77 -8.25 -0.34
N VAL A 141 11.46 -7.94 0.92
CA VAL A 141 10.10 -7.77 1.42
C VAL A 141 9.90 -6.30 1.78
N PRO A 142 9.02 -5.55 1.10
CA PRO A 142 8.76 -4.16 1.44
C PRO A 142 8.09 -4.02 2.82
N ILE A 143 8.64 -3.15 3.66
CA ILE A 143 8.18 -2.94 5.04
C ILE A 143 7.90 -1.46 5.29
N ILE A 144 6.88 -1.18 6.11
CA ILE A 144 6.61 0.14 6.68
C ILE A 144 6.66 0.02 8.20
N LYS A 145 7.59 0.76 8.82
CA LYS A 145 7.73 0.86 10.27
C LYS A 145 7.09 2.16 10.74
N PHE A 146 6.41 2.14 11.88
CA PHE A 146 5.81 3.32 12.49
C PHE A 146 5.50 3.07 13.97
N LYS A 147 5.07 4.12 14.67
CA LYS A 147 4.68 4.05 16.07
C LYS A 147 3.27 4.58 16.24
N ASP A 148 2.44 3.90 17.02
CA ASP A 148 1.12 4.44 17.38
C ASP A 148 1.28 5.60 18.38
N GLU A 149 0.76 6.79 18.06
CA GLU A 149 0.88 7.99 18.90
C GLU A 149 0.38 7.74 20.33
N ARG A 150 -0.70 6.95 20.49
CA ARG A 150 -1.36 6.73 21.78
C ARG A 150 -0.69 5.65 22.63
N THR A 151 -0.42 4.49 22.05
CA THR A 151 0.14 3.36 22.81
C THR A 151 1.65 3.36 22.83
N LYS A 152 2.28 4.17 21.96
CA LYS A 152 3.72 4.19 21.74
C LYS A 152 4.29 2.81 21.35
N ILE A 153 3.44 1.90 20.86
CA ILE A 153 3.84 0.58 20.39
C ILE A 153 4.45 0.71 18.99
N PRO A 154 5.68 0.22 18.77
CA PRO A 154 6.27 0.10 17.44
C PRO A 154 5.54 -0.98 16.62
N VAL A 155 5.29 -0.69 15.35
CA VAL A 155 4.54 -1.55 14.42
C VAL A 155 5.26 -1.65 13.08
N ASP A 156 5.43 -2.87 12.61
CA ASP A 156 6.03 -3.18 11.31
C ASP A 156 4.98 -3.85 10.41
N ILE A 157 4.64 -3.20 9.29
CA ILE A 157 3.75 -3.77 8.26
C ILE A 157 4.58 -4.23 7.06
N SER A 158 4.57 -5.53 6.79
CA SER A 158 5.09 -6.16 5.57
C SER A 158 3.98 -6.44 4.57
N ILE A 159 4.31 -6.47 3.28
CA ILE A 159 3.36 -6.82 2.20
C ILE A 159 3.68 -8.22 1.68
N ASN A 160 2.66 -9.08 1.61
CA ASN A 160 2.73 -10.46 1.07
C ASN A 160 3.86 -11.33 1.66
N ASN A 161 4.27 -11.09 2.91
CA ASN A 161 5.25 -11.91 3.60
C ASN A 161 4.63 -13.22 4.13
N THR A 162 4.21 -14.09 3.21
CA THR A 162 3.47 -15.31 3.54
C THR A 162 4.30 -16.31 4.33
N LEU A 163 5.58 -16.47 4.01
CA LEU A 163 6.48 -17.39 4.74
C LEU A 163 6.64 -17.01 6.22
N ALA A 164 6.66 -15.71 6.55
CA ALA A 164 6.75 -15.27 7.93
C ALA A 164 5.55 -15.70 8.79
N LEU A 165 4.35 -15.82 8.19
CA LEU A 165 3.16 -16.33 8.89
C LEU A 165 3.32 -17.82 9.23
N HIS A 166 3.84 -18.61 8.29
CA HIS A 166 4.13 -20.03 8.53
C HIS A 166 5.26 -20.23 9.53
N ASN A 167 6.34 -19.45 9.45
CA ASN A 167 7.41 -19.45 10.46
C ASN A 167 6.87 -19.15 11.85
N THR A 168 5.95 -18.19 11.94
CA THR A 168 5.30 -17.83 13.22
C THR A 168 4.45 -18.98 13.76
N GLU A 169 3.70 -19.66 12.91
CA GLU A 169 2.90 -20.83 13.30
C GLU A 169 3.78 -22.00 13.73
N LEU A 170 4.91 -22.25 13.04
CA LEU A 170 5.88 -23.27 13.43
C LEU A 170 6.43 -22.99 14.84
N LEU A 171 6.87 -21.76 15.10
CA LEU A 171 7.36 -21.37 16.43
C LEU A 171 6.28 -21.43 17.51
N LYS A 172 5.04 -21.12 17.15
CA LYS A 172 3.90 -21.26 18.06
C LYS A 172 3.71 -22.72 18.46
N ARG A 173 3.76 -23.66 17.50
CA ARG A 173 3.68 -25.10 17.79
C ARG A 173 4.82 -25.57 18.68
N TYR A 174 6.05 -25.12 18.44
CA TYR A 174 7.18 -25.40 19.32
C TYR A 174 6.92 -24.92 20.75
N SER A 175 6.40 -23.69 20.90
CA SER A 175 6.11 -23.11 22.22
C SER A 175 5.02 -23.84 23.01
N THR A 176 4.17 -24.64 22.34
CA THR A 176 3.11 -25.43 22.96
C THR A 176 3.49 -26.90 23.18
N CYS A 177 4.66 -27.35 22.73
CA CYS A 177 5.12 -28.73 22.92
C CYS A 177 5.56 -28.99 24.37
N ASP A 178 6.34 -28.08 24.94
CA ASP A 178 6.87 -28.15 26.31
C ASP A 178 7.07 -26.71 26.84
N ASP A 179 6.65 -26.45 28.08
CA ASP A 179 6.76 -25.12 28.69
C ASP A 179 8.21 -24.62 28.78
N ARG A 180 9.18 -25.53 28.91
CA ARG A 180 10.62 -25.20 28.94
C ARG A 180 11.10 -24.64 27.60
N ILE A 181 10.50 -25.04 26.48
CA ILE A 181 10.87 -24.51 25.15
C ILE A 181 10.59 -23.02 25.08
N ARG A 182 9.37 -22.62 25.46
CA ARG A 182 8.98 -21.21 25.52
C ARG A 182 9.87 -20.43 26.49
N THR A 183 10.12 -21.01 27.66
CA THR A 183 10.91 -20.42 28.75
C THR A 183 12.35 -20.15 28.31
N LEU A 184 13.00 -21.13 27.66
CA LEU A 184 14.38 -21.00 27.19
C LEU A 184 14.50 -20.00 26.04
N ILE A 185 13.58 -20.03 25.08
CA ILE A 185 13.56 -19.05 23.98
C ILE A 185 13.48 -17.62 24.53
N LEU A 186 12.59 -17.38 25.50
CA LEU A 186 12.46 -16.06 26.11
C LEU A 186 13.71 -15.67 26.91
N ALA A 187 14.33 -16.61 27.62
CA ALA A 187 15.60 -16.39 28.33
C ALA A 187 16.73 -15.99 27.37
N VAL A 188 16.94 -16.75 26.29
CA VAL A 188 17.95 -16.46 25.27
C VAL A 188 17.68 -15.13 24.58
N LYS A 189 16.41 -14.82 24.25
CA LYS A 189 16.05 -13.53 23.65
C LYS A 189 16.32 -12.37 24.60
N HIS A 190 15.97 -12.51 25.88
CA HIS A 190 16.21 -11.49 26.89
C HIS A 190 17.72 -11.25 27.06
N TRP A 191 18.50 -12.32 27.22
CA TRP A 191 19.96 -12.25 27.27
C TRP A 191 20.53 -11.56 26.02
N ALA A 192 20.19 -12.03 24.81
CA ALA A 192 20.71 -11.47 23.57
C ALA A 192 20.35 -9.99 23.39
N LEU A 193 19.16 -9.58 23.84
CA LEU A 193 18.73 -8.19 23.82
C LEU A 193 19.56 -7.34 24.79
N ARG A 194 19.71 -7.77 26.06
CA ARG A 194 20.47 -7.04 27.09
C ARG A 194 21.96 -6.93 26.77
N ARG A 195 22.52 -7.93 26.08
CA ARG A 195 23.92 -7.97 25.64
C ARG A 195 24.16 -7.28 24.29
N ASP A 196 23.14 -6.65 23.70
CA ASP A 196 23.19 -5.91 22.43
C ASP A 196 23.58 -6.75 21.20
N VAL A 197 23.19 -8.03 21.19
CA VAL A 197 23.47 -8.98 20.10
C VAL A 197 22.20 -9.47 19.38
N CYS A 198 21.09 -8.75 19.54
CA CYS A 198 19.77 -9.06 18.99
C CYS A 198 19.23 -7.95 18.05
N ASP A 199 20.08 -7.36 17.21
CA ASP A 199 19.71 -6.30 16.28
C ASP A 199 20.31 -6.53 14.88
N ALA A 200 19.48 -7.06 13.98
CA ALA A 200 19.87 -7.34 12.60
C ALA A 200 20.22 -6.07 11.80
N ALA A 201 19.69 -4.90 12.17
CA ALA A 201 19.99 -3.65 11.48
C ALA A 201 21.40 -3.13 11.85
N SER A 202 21.82 -3.32 13.10
CA SER A 202 23.18 -3.02 13.56
C SER A 202 24.22 -4.03 13.06
N GLY A 203 23.77 -5.21 12.61
CA GLY A 203 24.61 -6.25 12.02
C GLY A 203 24.93 -7.39 12.97
N THR A 204 24.05 -7.67 13.95
CA THR A 204 24.06 -8.86 14.81
C THR A 204 22.91 -9.81 14.42
N PHE A 205 22.65 -10.86 15.19
CA PHE A 205 21.55 -11.78 14.89
C PHE A 205 20.18 -11.14 15.11
N SER A 206 19.18 -11.59 14.35
CA SER A 206 17.78 -11.23 14.61
C SER A 206 17.23 -12.03 15.79
N SER A 207 16.14 -11.54 16.39
CA SER A 207 15.40 -12.28 17.42
C SER A 207 14.88 -13.64 16.94
N TYR A 208 14.57 -13.75 15.64
CA TYR A 208 14.18 -14.99 14.99
C TYR A 208 15.35 -15.98 14.91
N ALA A 209 16.56 -15.53 14.55
CA ALA A 209 17.76 -16.37 14.52
C ALA A 209 18.08 -16.95 15.91
N TRP A 210 18.06 -16.13 16.96
CA TRP A 210 18.23 -16.60 18.34
C TRP A 210 17.16 -17.60 18.78
N THR A 211 15.92 -17.41 18.32
CA THR A 211 14.83 -18.36 18.59
C THR A 211 15.12 -19.72 17.96
N LEU A 212 15.59 -19.77 16.71
CA LEU A 212 15.94 -21.02 16.05
C LEU A 212 17.17 -21.69 16.70
N LEU A 213 18.17 -20.92 17.13
CA LEU A 213 19.33 -21.46 17.86
C LEU A 213 18.89 -22.13 19.17
N ALA A 214 17.98 -21.49 19.92
CA ALA A 214 17.43 -22.06 21.16
C ALA A 214 16.63 -23.34 20.90
N VAL A 215 15.74 -23.33 19.89
CA VAL A 215 14.99 -24.54 19.50
C VAL A 215 15.94 -25.68 19.09
N GLN A 216 16.94 -25.39 18.26
CA GLN A 216 17.89 -26.39 17.79
C GLN A 216 18.74 -26.96 18.92
N SER A 217 19.09 -26.14 19.91
CA SER A 217 19.81 -26.61 21.09
C SER A 217 19.01 -27.66 21.86
N MET A 218 17.70 -27.42 22.04
CA MET A 218 16.77 -28.36 22.67
C MET A 218 16.44 -29.58 21.82
N GLN A 219 16.60 -29.52 20.49
CA GLN A 219 16.49 -30.70 19.62
C GLN A 219 17.70 -31.63 19.78
N ARG A 220 18.85 -31.09 20.20
CA ARG A 220 20.11 -31.80 20.37
C ARG A 220 20.41 -32.28 21.79
N THR A 221 19.56 -31.96 22.75
CA THR A 221 19.65 -32.54 24.10
C THR A 221 19.43 -34.05 24.01
N ASN A 222 19.96 -34.81 24.97
CA ASN A 222 19.75 -36.25 25.03
C ASN A 222 19.17 -36.63 26.40
N PRO A 223 17.86 -36.96 26.51
CA PRO A 223 16.86 -37.05 25.43
C PRO A 223 16.45 -35.67 24.86
N PRO A 224 15.88 -35.58 23.64
CA PRO A 224 15.48 -34.30 23.04
C PRO A 224 14.31 -33.66 23.77
N VAL A 225 14.42 -32.37 24.11
CA VAL A 225 13.32 -31.57 24.68
C VAL A 225 12.39 -31.07 23.58
N ALA A 226 12.95 -30.61 22.45
CA ALA A 226 12.19 -30.11 21.32
C ALA A 226 12.06 -31.20 20.22
N PRO A 227 10.86 -31.45 19.69
CA PRO A 227 10.68 -32.42 18.61
C PRO A 227 11.17 -31.88 17.26
N ILE A 228 11.17 -32.72 16.22
CA ILE A 228 11.37 -32.26 14.83
C ILE A 228 10.00 -32.13 14.16
N LEU A 229 9.37 -30.96 14.29
CA LEU A 229 8.01 -30.75 13.78
C LEU A 229 7.91 -30.93 12.26
N GLN A 230 9.00 -30.74 11.51
CA GLN A 230 8.99 -30.83 10.05
C GLN A 230 9.29 -32.24 9.50
N ALA A 231 9.42 -33.24 10.39
CA ALA A 231 9.61 -34.65 10.03
C ALA A 231 8.30 -35.38 9.64
N GLY A 232 7.17 -34.66 9.61
CA GLY A 232 5.86 -35.22 9.26
C GLY A 232 5.85 -35.97 7.91
N LYS A 233 5.08 -37.06 7.85
CA LYS A 233 4.97 -37.91 6.66
C LYS A 233 4.14 -37.27 5.54
N GLU A 234 3.07 -36.54 5.89
CA GLU A 234 2.22 -35.84 4.94
C GLU A 234 2.84 -34.50 4.56
N ARG A 235 3.19 -34.34 3.27
CA ARG A 235 3.88 -33.14 2.78
C ARG A 235 2.90 -32.04 2.38
N THR A 236 3.08 -30.85 2.95
CA THR A 236 2.27 -29.66 2.62
C THR A 236 3.07 -28.70 1.73
N MET A 237 2.91 -28.82 0.42
CA MET A 237 3.59 -27.97 -0.57
C MET A 237 2.75 -26.74 -0.91
N VAL A 238 3.32 -25.55 -0.79
CA VAL A 238 2.64 -24.28 -1.12
C VAL A 238 3.50 -23.46 -2.08
N GLU A 239 2.87 -22.94 -3.13
CA GLU A 239 3.53 -22.03 -4.06
C GLU A 239 3.38 -20.58 -3.60
N VAL A 240 4.51 -19.91 -3.41
CA VAL A 240 4.60 -18.50 -3.04
C VAL A 240 5.52 -17.82 -4.04
N GLU A 241 4.99 -16.86 -4.81
CA GLU A 241 5.76 -16.06 -5.78
C GLU A 241 6.54 -16.91 -6.81
N GLY A 242 5.96 -18.03 -7.27
CA GLY A 242 6.57 -18.91 -8.27
C GLY A 242 7.64 -19.86 -7.73
N GLN A 243 7.84 -19.92 -6.41
CA GLN A 243 8.64 -20.94 -5.73
C GLN A 243 7.76 -21.83 -4.85
N THR A 244 7.99 -23.14 -4.93
CA THR A 244 7.31 -24.13 -4.10
C THR A 244 8.08 -24.33 -2.80
N TYR A 245 7.40 -24.16 -1.68
CA TYR A 245 7.94 -24.36 -0.33
C TYR A 245 7.28 -25.55 0.36
N ASP A 246 8.08 -26.35 1.07
CA ASP A 246 7.59 -27.44 1.92
C ASP A 246 7.26 -26.91 3.32
N LEU A 247 5.98 -26.63 3.55
CA LEU A 247 5.45 -26.08 4.81
C LEU A 247 4.95 -27.17 5.77
N THR A 248 5.45 -28.40 5.65
CA THR A 248 5.07 -29.51 6.51
C THR A 248 5.34 -29.20 7.98
N MET A 249 4.30 -29.33 8.80
CA MET A 249 4.36 -29.21 10.25
C MET A 249 3.51 -30.33 10.86
N GLY A 250 4.13 -31.25 11.59
CA GLY A 250 3.48 -32.32 12.33
C GLY A 250 2.58 -31.79 13.45
N GLU A 251 1.65 -32.63 13.89
CA GLU A 251 0.82 -32.36 15.05
C GLU A 251 1.59 -32.62 16.34
N VAL A 252 1.49 -31.69 17.29
CA VAL A 252 2.20 -31.75 18.57
C VAL A 252 1.85 -33.04 19.33
N ASP A 253 0.59 -33.44 19.32
CA ASP A 253 0.08 -34.61 20.05
C ASP A 253 0.60 -35.96 19.50
N THR A 254 1.08 -35.98 18.26
CA THR A 254 1.57 -37.20 17.61
C THR A 254 3.07 -37.44 17.79
N LEU A 255 3.78 -36.48 18.38
CA LEU A 255 5.24 -36.45 18.51
C LEU A 255 5.68 -36.66 19.97
N VAL A 256 5.10 -37.64 20.66
CA VAL A 256 5.49 -38.00 22.02
C VAL A 256 6.99 -38.37 22.02
N MET A 257 7.79 -37.56 22.72
CA MET A 257 9.24 -37.78 22.88
C MET A 257 9.46 -38.70 24.09
N ASP A 258 9.84 -39.95 23.84
CA ASP A 258 10.17 -40.96 24.85
C ASP A 258 11.59 -41.51 24.56
N PRO A 259 12.55 -41.52 25.52
CA PRO A 259 12.47 -41.08 26.92
C PRO A 259 12.24 -39.58 27.10
N LYS A 260 11.48 -39.22 28.14
CA LYS A 260 11.23 -37.82 28.50
C LYS A 260 12.47 -37.19 29.14
N ASN A 261 12.87 -36.04 28.63
CA ASN A 261 13.94 -35.24 29.21
C ASN A 261 13.47 -34.53 30.50
N ASN A 262 14.27 -34.61 31.57
CA ASN A 262 13.99 -34.00 32.88
C ASN A 262 14.92 -32.83 33.26
N GLN A 263 15.72 -32.33 32.32
CA GLN A 263 16.60 -31.18 32.57
C GLN A 263 15.78 -29.95 32.99
N SER A 264 16.27 -29.28 34.02
CA SER A 264 15.80 -27.98 34.48
C SER A 264 16.09 -26.87 33.47
N ILE A 265 15.44 -25.72 33.61
CA ILE A 265 15.68 -24.60 32.70
C ILE A 265 17.11 -24.05 32.80
N GLY A 266 17.71 -24.11 34.00
CA GLY A 266 19.10 -23.72 34.22
C GLY A 266 20.06 -24.60 33.44
N GLU A 267 19.87 -25.92 33.49
CA GLU A 267 20.68 -26.89 32.72
C GLU A 267 20.54 -26.65 31.22
N LEU A 268 19.32 -26.42 30.73
CA LEU A 268 19.07 -26.13 29.31
C LEU A 268 19.73 -24.82 28.85
N PHE A 269 19.77 -23.79 29.70
CA PHE A 269 20.46 -22.55 29.38
C PHE A 269 21.98 -22.71 29.37
N VAL A 270 22.54 -23.42 30.35
CA VAL A 270 23.96 -23.79 30.38
C VAL A 270 24.31 -24.56 29.11
N GLU A 271 23.54 -25.60 28.79
CA GLU A 271 23.78 -26.42 27.60
C GLU A 271 23.71 -25.59 26.30
N PHE A 272 22.74 -24.68 26.18
CA PHE A 272 22.67 -23.74 25.07
C PHE A 272 23.95 -22.91 24.90
N ILE A 273 24.44 -22.29 25.97
CA ILE A 273 25.66 -21.49 25.90
C ILE A 273 26.86 -22.35 25.55
N PHE A 274 27.02 -23.53 26.16
CA PHE A 274 28.15 -24.42 25.88
C PHE A 274 28.13 -24.96 24.44
N GLN A 275 26.96 -25.32 23.92
CA GLN A 275 26.79 -25.76 22.53
C GLN A 275 27.21 -24.69 21.52
N TYR A 276 27.00 -23.40 21.81
CA TYR A 276 27.32 -22.30 20.89
C TYR A 276 28.56 -21.49 21.23
N ALA A 277 29.16 -21.65 22.42
CA ALA A 277 30.41 -21.02 22.83
C ALA A 277 31.59 -22.00 22.70
N ALA A 278 31.50 -23.17 23.34
CA ALA A 278 32.60 -24.13 23.45
C ALA A 278 32.68 -25.09 22.26
N SER A 279 31.55 -25.63 21.80
CA SER A 279 31.52 -26.54 20.64
C SER A 279 31.64 -25.82 19.28
N TRP A 280 31.25 -24.53 19.23
CA TRP A 280 31.29 -23.64 18.06
C TRP A 280 30.95 -24.32 16.71
N PRO A 281 29.68 -24.70 16.48
CA PRO A 281 29.30 -25.57 15.37
C PRO A 281 29.46 -24.92 13.99
N PHE A 282 29.55 -23.60 13.93
CA PHE A 282 29.58 -22.82 12.68
C PHE A 282 30.85 -23.03 11.84
N LYS A 283 31.89 -23.68 12.37
CA LYS A 283 33.13 -23.95 11.62
C LYS A 283 32.86 -24.82 10.38
N ASP A 284 32.27 -25.99 10.60
CA ASP A 284 32.07 -27.00 9.56
C ASP A 284 30.58 -27.25 9.24
N ASN A 285 29.68 -26.74 10.08
CA ASN A 285 28.26 -27.04 10.01
C ASN A 285 27.36 -25.79 9.87
N VAL A 286 26.10 -26.06 9.53
CA VAL A 286 24.95 -25.17 9.43
C VAL A 286 23.94 -25.62 10.46
N VAL A 287 23.43 -24.68 11.24
CA VAL A 287 22.37 -24.95 12.23
C VAL A 287 21.04 -25.08 11.47
N SER A 288 20.33 -26.19 11.66
CA SER A 288 19.02 -26.41 11.05
C SER A 288 18.02 -27.01 12.03
N VAL A 289 16.93 -26.27 12.25
CA VAL A 289 15.78 -26.75 13.05
C VAL A 289 14.96 -27.79 12.29
N ARG A 290 15.01 -27.75 10.94
CA ARG A 290 14.24 -28.63 10.08
C ARG A 290 14.73 -30.08 10.16
N THR A 291 16.05 -30.28 10.24
CA THR A 291 16.67 -31.61 10.38
C THR A 291 16.78 -32.04 11.83
N GLY A 292 16.70 -31.12 12.79
CA GLY A 292 16.93 -31.39 14.22
C GLY A 292 18.40 -31.55 14.60
N ASP A 293 19.30 -31.47 13.63
CA ASP A 293 20.75 -31.69 13.81
C ASP A 293 21.55 -30.77 12.87
N LEU A 294 22.86 -30.71 13.08
CA LEU A 294 23.83 -29.96 12.30
C LEU A 294 23.96 -30.52 10.88
N VAL A 295 23.85 -29.64 9.88
CA VAL A 295 24.02 -30.00 8.48
C VAL A 295 25.39 -29.55 8.01
N THR A 296 26.17 -30.42 7.37
CA THR A 296 27.51 -30.04 6.90
C THR A 296 27.43 -28.90 5.87
N ARG A 297 28.41 -27.98 5.90
CA ARG A 297 28.53 -26.92 4.88
C ARG A 297 28.66 -27.49 3.46
N LYS A 298 29.32 -28.64 3.32
CA LYS A 298 29.52 -29.34 2.04
C LYS A 298 28.20 -29.80 1.42
N SER A 299 27.31 -30.41 2.21
CA SER A 299 26.01 -30.89 1.71
C SER A 299 25.07 -29.74 1.32
N LYS A 300 25.15 -28.59 2.00
CA LYS A 300 24.35 -27.39 1.65
C LYS A 300 24.95 -26.51 0.56
N GLY A 301 26.22 -26.72 0.21
CA GLY A 301 26.95 -25.81 -0.70
C GLY A 301 27.26 -24.44 -0.09
N TRP A 302 27.05 -24.24 1.21
CA TRP A 302 27.28 -22.99 1.93
C TRP A 302 28.72 -22.92 2.44
N LYS A 303 29.63 -22.70 1.48
CA LYS A 303 31.06 -22.54 1.78
C LYS A 303 31.28 -21.27 2.60
N TYR A 304 32.25 -21.35 3.52
CA TYR A 304 32.68 -20.21 4.31
C TYR A 304 33.33 -19.17 3.38
N ALA A 305 32.69 -18.02 3.18
CA ALA A 305 33.24 -16.97 2.34
C ALA A 305 34.34 -16.19 3.09
N THR A 306 35.47 -15.94 2.41
CA THR A 306 36.56 -15.11 2.91
C THR A 306 36.31 -13.63 2.58
N PRO A 307 36.70 -12.67 3.44
CA PRO A 307 37.47 -12.80 4.68
C PRO A 307 36.64 -13.22 5.90
N ARG A 308 37.27 -13.92 6.86
CA ARG A 308 36.70 -14.23 8.18
C ARG A 308 36.50 -12.95 9.00
N ALA A 309 35.65 -12.98 10.04
CA ALA A 309 35.33 -11.81 10.84
C ALA A 309 36.59 -11.13 11.41
N GLU A 310 37.52 -11.90 11.97
CA GLU A 310 38.79 -11.43 12.54
C GLU A 310 39.75 -10.84 11.51
N LYS A 311 39.68 -11.25 10.24
CA LYS A 311 40.48 -10.67 9.15
C LYS A 311 39.77 -9.50 8.48
N ALA A 312 38.43 -9.56 8.40
CA ALA A 312 37.59 -8.55 7.78
C ALA A 312 37.59 -7.24 8.59
N ILE A 313 37.69 -7.33 9.91
CA ILE A 313 37.74 -6.13 10.78
C ILE A 313 39.04 -5.33 10.62
N LEU A 314 40.13 -5.98 10.22
CA LEU A 314 41.43 -5.35 9.95
C LEU A 314 41.48 -4.66 8.58
N MET A 315 40.58 -5.05 7.67
CA MET A 315 40.45 -4.42 6.36
C MET A 315 39.53 -3.21 6.50
N GLU A 316 40.08 -2.03 6.81
CA GLU A 316 39.38 -0.76 7.10
C GLU A 316 38.30 -0.30 6.09
N LYS A 317 38.18 -0.95 4.92
CA LYS A 317 37.10 -0.72 3.96
C LYS A 317 35.80 -1.35 4.47
N LYS A 318 34.64 -0.82 4.03
CA LYS A 318 33.26 -1.31 4.29
C LYS A 318 33.02 -2.73 3.73
N THR A 319 33.83 -3.68 4.16
CA THR A 319 33.83 -5.07 3.70
C THR A 319 32.68 -5.75 4.41
N ARG A 320 31.68 -6.20 3.65
CA ARG A 320 30.63 -7.04 4.20
C ARG A 320 31.27 -8.35 4.65
N LEU A 321 30.81 -8.90 5.77
CA LEU A 321 31.20 -10.25 6.17
C LEU A 321 30.82 -11.21 5.04
N GLY A 322 31.66 -12.23 4.81
CA GLY A 322 31.36 -13.24 3.82
C GLY A 322 29.97 -13.85 4.02
N LEU A 323 29.31 -14.24 2.93
CA LEU A 323 28.08 -15.03 3.00
C LEU A 323 28.34 -16.29 3.84
N HIS A 324 27.35 -16.70 4.66
CA HIS A 324 27.42 -17.94 5.43
C HIS A 324 28.52 -17.97 6.52
N SER A 325 28.72 -16.86 7.23
CA SER A 325 29.69 -16.80 8.33
C SER A 325 29.28 -17.67 9.52
N LEU A 326 28.08 -17.44 10.08
CA LEU A 326 27.53 -18.21 11.20
C LEU A 326 26.18 -18.83 10.77
N PRO A 327 26.19 -19.76 9.81
CA PRO A 327 25.01 -20.08 9.01
C PRO A 327 23.92 -20.76 9.84
N ILE A 328 22.72 -20.17 9.74
CA ILE A 328 21.48 -20.69 10.33
C ILE A 328 20.47 -20.78 9.21
N GLU A 329 20.00 -21.99 8.93
CA GLU A 329 19.01 -22.26 7.89
C GLU A 329 17.60 -21.85 8.33
N ASP A 330 16.89 -21.14 7.46
CA ASP A 330 15.44 -20.93 7.63
C ASP A 330 14.69 -22.26 7.37
N PRO A 331 13.74 -22.64 8.25
CA PRO A 331 13.06 -23.93 8.18
C PRO A 331 12.18 -24.12 6.94
N PHE A 332 11.75 -23.05 6.27
CA PHE A 332 10.95 -23.12 5.03
C PHE A 332 11.71 -22.63 3.80
N ASP A 333 12.39 -21.49 3.86
CA ASP A 333 13.28 -21.02 2.79
C ASP A 333 14.70 -21.58 2.97
N LEU A 334 14.91 -22.82 2.49
CA LEU A 334 16.19 -23.54 2.65
C LEU A 334 17.39 -22.85 1.97
N ASN A 335 17.16 -21.83 1.14
CA ASN A 335 18.21 -21.03 0.52
C ASN A 335 18.51 -19.74 1.31
N HIS A 336 17.73 -19.46 2.35
CA HIS A 336 17.89 -18.32 3.22
C HIS A 336 18.73 -18.67 4.43
N ASP A 337 19.89 -18.01 4.50
CA ASP A 337 20.73 -17.99 5.68
C ASP A 337 20.46 -16.72 6.49
N LEU A 338 20.06 -16.90 7.74
CA LEU A 338 19.75 -15.81 8.67
C LEU A 338 20.98 -15.03 9.12
N SER A 339 22.19 -15.57 8.93
CA SER A 339 23.45 -14.93 9.30
C SER A 339 23.96 -13.90 8.29
N ARG A 340 23.30 -13.77 7.12
CA ARG A 340 23.68 -12.81 6.06
C ARG A 340 23.64 -11.34 6.49
N VAL A 341 22.95 -11.04 7.59
CA VAL A 341 22.88 -9.68 8.17
C VAL A 341 24.12 -9.32 8.98
N LEU A 342 24.94 -10.31 9.36
CA LEU A 342 26.08 -10.10 10.25
C LEU A 342 27.14 -9.21 9.61
N ARG A 343 27.62 -8.25 10.38
CA ARG A 343 28.83 -7.48 10.08
C ARG A 343 30.03 -8.10 10.81
N PRO A 344 31.28 -7.84 10.38
CA PRO A 344 32.46 -8.39 11.06
C PRO A 344 32.48 -8.12 12.56
N ALA A 345 32.21 -6.87 12.97
CA ALA A 345 32.13 -6.49 14.38
C ALA A 345 31.00 -7.24 15.12
N GLY A 346 29.81 -7.31 14.52
CA GLY A 346 28.65 -7.97 15.14
C GLY A 346 28.82 -9.48 15.30
N ALA A 347 29.51 -10.15 14.38
CA ALA A 347 29.86 -11.57 14.53
C ALA A 347 30.85 -11.79 15.68
N LEU A 348 31.84 -10.91 15.85
CA LEU A 348 32.77 -10.95 16.98
C LEU A 348 32.07 -10.59 18.30
N ASP A 349 31.15 -9.64 18.29
CA ASP A 349 30.33 -9.31 19.47
C ASP A 349 29.49 -10.52 19.91
N VAL A 350 28.87 -11.25 18.98
CA VAL A 350 28.13 -12.50 19.29
C VAL A 350 29.05 -13.54 19.94
N GLN A 351 30.23 -13.76 19.36
CA GLN A 351 31.19 -14.74 19.90
C GLN A 351 31.72 -14.31 21.29
N GLU A 352 32.02 -13.03 21.46
CA GLU A 352 32.49 -12.47 22.73
C GLU A 352 31.46 -12.62 23.84
N GLU A 353 30.19 -12.30 23.59
CA GLU A 353 29.16 -12.40 24.62
C GLU A 353 28.86 -13.86 24.97
N LEU A 354 28.89 -14.80 24.01
CA LEU A 354 28.77 -16.24 24.27
C LEU A 354 29.92 -16.76 25.15
N LEU A 355 31.17 -16.41 24.81
CA LEU A 355 32.34 -16.78 25.60
C LEU A 355 32.32 -16.15 26.98
N LYS A 356 31.97 -14.87 27.09
CA LYS A 356 31.85 -14.16 28.35
C LYS A 356 30.80 -14.81 29.26
N THR A 357 29.63 -15.15 28.72
CA THR A 357 28.59 -15.85 29.51
C THR A 357 29.05 -17.25 29.93
N CYS A 358 29.76 -17.98 29.07
CA CYS A 358 30.35 -19.27 29.44
C CYS A 358 31.31 -19.15 30.63
N MET A 359 32.21 -18.16 30.62
CA MET A 359 33.13 -17.89 31.73
C MET A 359 32.40 -17.43 32.99
N ALA A 360 31.42 -16.54 32.86
CA ALA A 360 30.63 -16.01 33.98
C ALA A 360 29.88 -17.12 34.74
N MET A 361 29.32 -18.09 34.02
CA MET A 361 28.67 -19.25 34.64
C MET A 361 29.69 -20.13 35.39
N ALA A 362 30.89 -20.32 34.83
CA ALA A 362 31.93 -21.11 35.49
C ALA A 362 32.51 -20.42 36.75
N SER A 363 32.53 -19.08 36.80
CA SER A 363 32.88 -18.32 38.00
C SER A 363 31.74 -18.21 39.02
N GLY A 364 30.55 -18.73 38.70
CA GLY A 364 29.39 -18.73 39.58
C GLY A 364 28.64 -17.40 39.67
N GLU A 365 28.66 -16.60 38.59
CA GLU A 365 27.85 -15.39 38.51
C GLU A 365 26.35 -15.72 38.42
N ARG A 366 25.53 -14.79 38.93
CA ARG A 366 24.06 -14.92 38.91
C ARG A 366 23.47 -14.47 37.58
N TRP A 367 22.22 -14.87 37.34
CA TRP A 367 21.47 -14.49 36.14
C TRP A 367 21.45 -12.98 35.91
N GLU A 368 21.23 -12.17 36.95
CA GLU A 368 21.14 -10.71 36.86
C GLU A 368 22.44 -10.08 36.32
N THR A 369 23.60 -10.62 36.73
CA THR A 369 24.91 -10.16 36.25
C THR A 369 25.15 -10.60 34.81
N ILE A 370 24.75 -11.81 34.45
CA ILE A 370 24.87 -12.36 33.09
C ILE A 370 24.01 -11.54 32.09
N VAL A 371 22.83 -11.08 32.51
CA VAL A 371 21.92 -10.28 31.67
C VAL A 371 21.99 -8.78 31.95
N ASP A 372 23.07 -8.33 32.58
CA ASP A 372 23.28 -6.89 32.77
C ASP A 372 23.32 -6.17 31.42
N ALA A 373 22.70 -4.99 31.34
CA ALA A 373 22.58 -4.28 30.07
C ALA A 373 23.94 -3.72 29.65
N LYS A 374 24.44 -4.14 28.49
CA LYS A 374 25.67 -3.57 27.91
C LYS A 374 25.55 -2.05 27.68
N HIS A 375 24.35 -1.61 27.33
CA HIS A 375 23.99 -0.20 27.15
C HIS A 375 22.69 0.11 27.92
N PRO A 376 22.77 0.49 29.21
CA PRO A 376 21.60 0.76 30.05
C PRO A 376 20.65 1.82 29.47
N ASP A 377 21.21 2.82 28.77
CA ASP A 377 20.46 3.92 28.13
C ASP A 377 19.45 3.44 27.08
N ARG A 378 19.63 2.23 26.53
CA ARG A 378 18.72 1.64 25.53
C ARG A 378 17.44 1.09 26.15
N PHE A 379 17.42 0.85 27.46
CA PHE A 379 16.34 0.20 28.20
C PHE A 379 15.62 1.14 29.16
N VAL A 380 15.64 2.46 28.91
CA VAL A 380 14.85 3.41 29.68
C VAL A 380 13.39 2.97 29.64
N PRO A 381 12.76 2.70 30.80
CA PRO A 381 11.36 2.32 30.85
C PRO A 381 10.53 3.38 30.12
N VAL A 382 9.83 2.98 29.07
CA VAL A 382 8.85 3.87 28.44
C VAL A 382 7.80 4.12 29.51
N GLU A 383 7.75 5.35 30.05
CA GLU A 383 6.74 5.74 31.02
C GLU A 383 5.37 5.27 30.51
N GLU A 384 4.64 4.52 31.33
CA GLU A 384 3.30 4.11 30.96
C GLU A 384 2.50 5.37 30.66
N PHE A 385 2.16 5.60 29.39
CA PHE A 385 1.43 6.78 28.98
C PHE A 385 0.05 6.79 29.65
N ASP A 386 -0.06 7.55 30.74
CA ASP A 386 -1.33 7.82 31.39
C ASP A 386 -2.02 8.95 30.64
N LEU A 387 -2.96 8.53 29.79
CA LEU A 387 -3.76 9.41 28.92
C LEU A 387 -4.45 10.56 29.66
N PHE A 388 -4.67 10.43 30.98
CA PHE A 388 -5.39 11.41 31.80
C PHE A 388 -4.52 12.06 32.89
N ALA A 389 -3.20 11.86 32.90
CA ALA A 389 -2.33 12.38 33.96
C ALA A 389 -2.48 13.90 34.19
N ASP A 390 -2.53 14.66 33.09
CA ASP A 390 -2.74 16.11 33.06
C ASP A 390 -4.13 16.55 33.56
N LEU A 391 -5.14 15.69 33.40
CA LEU A 391 -6.52 15.98 33.77
C LEU A 391 -6.87 15.59 35.20
N ARG A 392 -6.00 14.82 35.89
CA ARG A 392 -6.19 14.43 37.29
C ARG A 392 -6.07 15.60 38.27
N THR A 393 -5.26 16.60 37.94
CA THR A 393 -5.05 17.79 38.76
C THR A 393 -6.00 18.94 38.43
N GLN A 394 -6.78 18.83 37.34
CA GLN A 394 -7.71 19.86 36.88
C GLN A 394 -9.10 19.69 37.49
N SER A 395 -9.80 20.80 37.71
CA SER A 395 -11.17 20.80 38.22
C SER A 395 -12.18 20.38 37.14
N ALA A 396 -13.33 19.84 37.55
CA ALA A 396 -14.39 19.43 36.62
C ALA A 396 -14.93 20.60 35.77
N VAL A 397 -14.87 21.83 36.29
CA VAL A 397 -15.30 23.06 35.58
C VAL A 397 -14.32 23.41 34.47
N GLU A 398 -13.02 23.33 34.73
CA GLU A 398 -11.97 23.58 33.73
C GLU A 398 -12.03 22.55 32.59
N VAL A 399 -12.19 21.26 32.93
CA VAL A 399 -12.35 20.19 31.92
C VAL A 399 -13.59 20.43 31.05
N ALA A 400 -14.71 20.85 31.65
CA ALA A 400 -15.93 21.19 30.89
C ALA A 400 -15.74 22.42 29.98
N GLY A 401 -14.96 23.41 30.44
CA GLY A 401 -14.51 24.54 29.62
C GLY A 401 -13.72 24.09 28.39
N LEU A 402 -12.71 23.23 28.59
CA LEU A 402 -11.89 22.66 27.51
C LEU A 402 -12.71 21.82 26.52
N VAL A 403 -13.73 21.08 26.98
CA VAL A 403 -14.67 20.37 26.08
C VAL A 403 -15.41 21.37 25.20
N LYS A 404 -15.91 22.47 25.77
CA LYS A 404 -16.64 23.51 25.06
C LYS A 404 -15.75 24.23 24.03
N GLU A 405 -14.53 24.59 24.41
CA GLU A 405 -13.53 25.18 23.52
C GLU A 405 -13.18 24.26 22.35
N ASN A 406 -12.96 22.97 22.63
CA ASN A 406 -12.69 22.00 21.57
C ASN A 406 -13.91 21.81 20.67
N THR A 407 -15.15 21.90 21.17
CA THR A 407 -16.35 21.84 20.31
C THR A 407 -16.46 23.03 19.37
N THR A 408 -16.26 24.25 19.86
CA THR A 408 -16.35 25.45 19.02
C THR A 408 -15.22 25.48 17.98
N ALA A 409 -14.02 25.05 18.36
CA ALA A 409 -12.90 24.91 17.44
C ALA A 409 -13.16 23.86 16.34
N ILE A 410 -13.80 22.73 16.67
CA ILE A 410 -14.22 21.71 15.69
C ILE A 410 -15.23 22.27 14.70
N GLU A 411 -16.27 22.96 15.18
CA GLU A 411 -17.32 23.55 14.35
C GLU A 411 -16.74 24.59 13.38
N ALA A 412 -15.94 25.53 13.90
CA ALA A 412 -15.28 26.55 13.09
C ALA A 412 -14.32 25.96 12.03
N LEU A 413 -13.60 24.88 12.36
CA LEU A 413 -12.75 24.18 11.41
C LEU A 413 -13.55 23.39 10.38
N ASP A 414 -14.66 22.75 10.75
CA ASP A 414 -15.53 22.03 9.81
C ASP A 414 -16.15 23.00 8.78
N GLU A 415 -16.62 24.18 9.20
CA GLU A 415 -17.11 25.23 8.29
C GLU A 415 -16.03 25.74 7.34
N ARG A 416 -14.82 25.97 7.85
CA ARG A 416 -13.70 26.37 6.99
C ARG A 416 -13.31 25.27 6.01
N MET A 417 -13.43 24.01 6.43
CA MET A 417 -13.14 22.84 5.61
C MET A 417 -14.15 22.67 4.49
N THR A 418 -15.44 22.87 4.74
CA THR A 418 -16.48 22.81 3.69
C THR A 418 -16.21 23.89 2.64
N ALA A 419 -15.96 25.13 3.05
CA ALA A 419 -15.61 26.23 2.15
C ALA A 419 -14.38 25.92 1.28
N LEU A 420 -13.28 25.43 1.88
CA LEU A 420 -12.08 25.03 1.12
C LEU A 420 -12.34 23.87 0.15
N THR A 421 -13.20 22.91 0.53
CA THR A 421 -13.55 21.80 -0.37
C THR A 421 -14.41 22.25 -1.54
N GLU A 422 -15.34 23.18 -1.32
CA GLU A 422 -16.16 23.80 -2.37
C GLU A 422 -15.28 24.61 -3.32
N GLU A 423 -14.36 25.43 -2.79
CA GLU A 423 -13.39 26.18 -3.58
C GLU A 423 -12.54 25.25 -4.44
N ARG A 424 -12.07 24.13 -3.89
CA ARG A 424 -11.31 23.13 -4.64
C ARG A 424 -12.16 22.47 -5.73
N GLN A 425 -13.41 22.12 -5.44
CA GLN A 425 -14.33 21.53 -6.42
C GLN A 425 -14.62 22.51 -7.56
N HIS A 426 -14.81 23.79 -7.24
CA HIS A 426 -14.98 24.87 -8.20
C HIS A 426 -13.75 24.99 -9.12
N ASN A 427 -12.54 25.06 -8.56
CA ASN A 427 -11.30 25.09 -9.37
C ASN A 427 -11.17 23.87 -10.30
N ILE A 428 -11.55 22.66 -9.84
CA ILE A 428 -11.52 21.45 -10.68
C ILE A 428 -12.57 21.51 -11.79
N LYS A 429 -13.78 21.99 -11.48
CA LYS A 429 -14.85 22.19 -12.47
C LYS A 429 -14.37 23.15 -13.56
N MET A 430 -13.79 24.29 -13.17
CA MET A 430 -13.25 25.29 -14.10
C MET A 430 -12.11 24.74 -14.97
N SER A 431 -11.17 23.99 -14.40
CA SER A 431 -10.12 23.33 -15.18
C SER A 431 -10.68 22.33 -16.21
N ARG A 432 -11.71 21.57 -15.84
CA ARG A 432 -12.35 20.61 -16.75
C ARG A 432 -13.14 21.28 -17.87
N THR A 433 -13.90 22.34 -17.58
CA THR A 433 -14.66 23.07 -18.59
C THR A 433 -13.72 23.75 -19.60
N LEU A 434 -12.62 24.34 -19.13
CA LEU A 434 -11.59 24.90 -19.99
C LEU A 434 -10.89 23.82 -20.85
N ARG A 435 -10.62 22.63 -20.31
CA ARG A 435 -10.02 21.54 -21.12
C ARG A 435 -10.98 21.00 -22.16
N GLY A 436 -12.23 20.74 -21.81
CA GLY A 436 -13.22 20.19 -22.76
C GLY A 436 -13.41 21.09 -23.97
N THR A 437 -13.49 22.39 -23.74
CA THR A 437 -13.62 23.39 -24.81
C THR A 437 -12.33 23.58 -25.61
N ILE A 438 -11.15 23.45 -25.00
CA ILE A 438 -9.87 23.42 -25.73
C ILE A 438 -9.79 22.18 -26.62
N GLU A 439 -10.25 21.02 -26.15
CA GLU A 439 -10.30 19.78 -26.94
C GLU A 439 -11.27 19.92 -28.12
N GLU A 440 -12.50 20.40 -27.89
CA GLU A 440 -13.50 20.64 -28.93
C GLU A 440 -13.06 21.66 -29.98
N THR A 441 -12.32 22.71 -29.57
CA THR A 441 -11.79 23.73 -30.49
C THR A 441 -10.45 23.34 -31.12
N SER A 442 -9.82 22.23 -30.70
CA SER A 442 -8.48 21.84 -31.17
C SER A 442 -8.46 21.37 -32.61
N ASP A 443 -9.45 20.55 -33.00
CA ASP A 443 -9.61 20.06 -34.37
C ASP A 443 -9.91 21.24 -35.32
N LEU A 444 -10.85 22.11 -34.92
CA LEU A 444 -11.16 23.34 -35.64
C LEU A 444 -9.93 24.25 -35.80
N ARG A 445 -9.07 24.37 -34.78
CA ARG A 445 -7.82 25.15 -34.85
C ARG A 445 -6.77 24.53 -35.76
N ASN A 446 -6.66 23.21 -35.76
CA ASN A 446 -5.74 22.48 -36.63
C ASN A 446 -6.17 22.62 -38.09
N GLU A 447 -7.46 22.46 -38.38
CA GLU A 447 -8.04 22.72 -39.69
C GLU A 447 -7.77 24.15 -40.15
N LEU A 448 -8.02 25.15 -39.30
CA LEU A 448 -7.72 26.56 -39.59
C LEU A 448 -6.25 26.77 -39.99
N ARG A 449 -5.30 26.17 -39.25
CA ARG A 449 -3.87 26.25 -39.59
C ARG A 449 -3.53 25.56 -40.90
N THR A 450 -4.15 24.41 -41.19
CA THR A 450 -3.92 23.71 -42.46
C THR A 450 -4.44 24.53 -43.64
N ILE A 451 -5.65 25.09 -43.54
CA ILE A 451 -6.24 25.93 -44.58
C ILE A 451 -5.38 27.18 -44.81
N VAL A 452 -4.98 27.88 -43.74
CA VAL A 452 -4.11 29.06 -43.83
C VAL A 452 -2.75 28.73 -44.47
N ARG A 453 -2.15 27.58 -44.16
CA ARG A 453 -0.89 27.13 -44.78
C ARG A 453 -1.04 26.88 -46.28
N THR A 454 -2.19 26.39 -46.74
CA THR A 454 -2.45 26.13 -48.17
C THR A 454 -2.76 27.39 -48.98
N LEU A 455 -3.15 28.51 -48.34
CA LEU A 455 -3.53 29.74 -49.05
C LEU A 455 -2.35 30.51 -49.64
N ARG A 456 -1.22 30.60 -48.91
CA ARG A 456 0.00 31.29 -49.40
C ARG A 456 0.57 30.71 -50.71
N PRO A 457 0.90 29.41 -50.79
CA PRO A 457 1.47 28.83 -52.01
C PRO A 457 0.48 28.85 -53.18
N ARG A 458 -0.84 28.79 -52.90
CA ARG A 458 -1.86 28.97 -53.94
C ARG A 458 -1.87 30.39 -54.51
N SER A 459 -1.73 31.40 -53.65
CA SER A 459 -1.65 32.80 -54.09
C SER A 459 -0.43 33.04 -54.97
N GLU A 460 0.74 32.52 -54.58
CA GLU A 460 1.97 32.62 -55.37
C GLU A 460 1.81 31.98 -56.75
N LYS A 461 1.22 30.78 -56.81
CA LYS A 461 0.96 30.08 -58.08
C LYS A 461 -0.06 30.81 -58.96
N MET A 462 -1.05 31.47 -58.35
CA MET A 462 -2.00 32.31 -59.08
C MET A 462 -1.31 33.54 -59.70
N ASP A 463 -0.40 34.18 -58.97
CA ASP A 463 0.37 35.33 -59.46
C ASP A 463 1.30 34.92 -60.63
N GLU A 464 1.91 33.74 -60.54
CA GLU A 464 2.74 33.16 -61.62
C GLU A 464 1.93 32.90 -62.89
N LEU A 465 0.79 32.22 -62.78
CA LEU A 465 -0.10 31.94 -63.92
C LEU A 465 -0.65 33.23 -64.55
N GLN A 466 -0.95 34.23 -63.73
CA GLN A 466 -1.39 35.53 -64.21
C GLN A 466 -0.29 36.24 -65.00
N LYS A 467 0.96 36.24 -64.49
CA LYS A 467 2.11 36.80 -65.21
C LYS A 467 2.37 36.09 -66.54
N GLN A 468 2.36 34.75 -66.56
CA GLN A 468 2.54 33.96 -67.78
C GLN A 468 1.48 34.30 -68.83
N ARG A 469 0.20 34.35 -68.42
CA ARG A 469 -0.91 34.74 -69.31
C ARG A 469 -0.70 36.14 -69.87
N ASP A 470 -0.38 37.11 -69.02
CA ASP A 470 -0.25 38.51 -69.41
C ASP A 470 0.99 38.74 -70.30
N GLU A 471 2.08 38.01 -70.10
CA GLU A 471 3.27 38.03 -70.96
C GLU A 471 3.01 37.43 -72.34
N ILE A 472 2.25 36.34 -72.44
CA ILE A 472 1.89 35.74 -73.72
C ILE A 472 0.90 36.63 -74.47
N ASN A 473 -0.12 37.18 -73.79
CA ASN A 473 -1.09 38.08 -74.41
C ASN A 473 -0.46 39.38 -74.91
N LYS A 474 0.64 39.85 -74.32
CA LYS A 474 1.42 40.98 -74.85
C LYS A 474 2.14 40.63 -76.16
N ARG A 475 2.54 39.38 -76.34
CA ARG A 475 3.23 38.89 -77.56
C ARG A 475 2.24 38.51 -78.67
N VAL A 476 1.12 37.89 -78.29
CA VAL A 476 0.08 37.42 -79.22
C VAL A 476 -1.18 38.25 -79.01
N GLY A 477 -1.38 39.25 -79.88
CA GLY A 477 -2.53 40.16 -79.79
C GLY A 477 -3.86 39.58 -80.29
N LEU A 478 -3.84 38.41 -80.96
CA LEU A 478 -5.02 37.75 -81.49
C LEU A 478 -5.53 36.67 -80.52
N PRO A 479 -6.84 36.62 -80.22
CA PRO A 479 -7.42 35.53 -79.43
C PRO A 479 -7.30 34.16 -80.12
N LEU A 480 -7.20 33.08 -79.34
CA LEU A 480 -7.04 31.71 -79.85
C LEU A 480 -8.10 31.31 -80.90
N TYR A 481 -9.37 31.66 -80.68
CA TYR A 481 -10.44 31.34 -81.63
C TYR A 481 -10.22 32.01 -83.00
N ARG A 482 -9.67 33.24 -83.00
CA ARG A 482 -9.42 34.01 -84.21
C ARG A 482 -8.20 33.49 -84.98
N ILE A 483 -7.18 33.01 -84.25
CA ILE A 483 -6.03 32.35 -84.86
C ILE A 483 -6.47 31.05 -85.55
N ASN A 484 -7.39 30.28 -84.96
CA ASN A 484 -7.92 29.05 -85.56
C ASN A 484 -8.70 29.30 -86.86
N GLU A 485 -9.51 30.36 -86.88
CA GLU A 485 -10.19 30.81 -88.11
C GLU A 485 -9.18 31.16 -89.19
N LEU A 486 -8.20 32.01 -88.88
CA LEU A 486 -7.17 32.43 -89.84
C LEU A 486 -6.29 31.28 -90.33
N LEU A 487 -5.94 30.32 -89.46
CA LEU A 487 -5.24 29.10 -89.85
C LEU A 487 -6.04 28.28 -90.85
N SER A 488 -7.34 28.12 -90.61
CA SER A 488 -8.23 27.37 -91.49
C SER A 488 -8.38 28.07 -92.85
N ASP A 489 -8.56 29.39 -92.83
CA ASP A 489 -8.71 30.21 -94.04
C ASP A 489 -7.44 30.17 -94.92
N VAL A 490 -6.27 30.35 -94.31
CA VAL A 490 -4.98 30.33 -95.03
C VAL A 490 -4.65 28.93 -95.53
N TYR A 491 -4.95 27.88 -94.75
CA TYR A 491 -4.78 26.49 -95.19
C TYR A 491 -5.64 26.15 -96.41
N LEU A 492 -6.92 26.56 -96.40
CA LEU A 492 -7.83 26.36 -97.53
C LEU A 492 -7.36 27.13 -98.78
N GLN A 493 -6.79 28.32 -98.62
CA GLN A 493 -6.21 29.08 -99.72
C GLN A 493 -4.96 28.41 -100.32
N LEU A 494 -4.13 27.76 -99.49
CA LEU A 494 -2.91 27.08 -99.93
C LEU A 494 -3.15 25.67 -100.49
N THR A 495 -4.23 24.99 -100.09
CA THR A 495 -4.51 23.57 -100.45
C THR A 495 -5.71 23.38 -101.38
N GLY A 496 -6.43 24.45 -101.72
CA GLY A 496 -7.54 24.42 -102.67
C GLY A 496 -7.10 24.13 -104.10
N GLU A 497 -8.07 23.76 -104.96
CA GLU A 497 -7.81 23.57 -106.39
C GLU A 497 -7.38 24.91 -107.03
N ILE A 498 -6.23 24.92 -107.71
CA ILE A 498 -5.67 26.11 -108.35
C ILE A 498 -6.54 26.47 -109.57
N ASP A 499 -7.16 27.64 -109.55
CA ASP A 499 -7.86 28.19 -110.71
C ASP A 499 -6.83 28.53 -111.81
N LEU A 500 -6.94 27.88 -112.97
CA LEU A 500 -6.05 28.02 -114.14
C LEU A 500 -5.88 29.48 -114.62
N PHE A 501 -6.83 30.37 -114.27
CA PHE A 501 -6.80 31.78 -114.64
C PHE A 501 -6.31 32.74 -113.52
N GLN A 502 -6.10 32.24 -112.30
CA GLN A 502 -5.58 33.01 -111.15
C GLN A 502 -4.44 32.27 -110.45
N VAL A 503 -3.38 31.96 -111.19
CA VAL A 503 -2.16 31.37 -110.61
C VAL A 503 -1.51 32.41 -109.68
N PRO A 504 -1.38 32.14 -108.37
CA PRO A 504 -0.68 33.04 -107.46
C PRO A 504 0.78 33.17 -107.89
N SER A 505 1.35 34.38 -107.77
CA SER A 505 2.79 34.55 -107.95
C SER A 505 3.52 33.80 -106.84
N LEU A 506 4.65 33.15 -107.16
CA LEU A 506 5.51 32.44 -106.19
C LEU A 506 5.74 33.24 -104.89
N ARG A 507 6.00 34.54 -105.01
CA ARG A 507 6.21 35.44 -103.87
C ARG A 507 5.00 35.54 -102.92
N ARG A 508 3.78 35.49 -103.46
CA ARG A 508 2.53 35.57 -102.68
C ARG A 508 2.24 34.25 -101.97
N GLU A 509 2.59 33.12 -102.58
CA GLU A 509 2.55 31.81 -101.92
C GLU A 509 3.59 31.74 -100.80
N GLU A 510 4.83 32.18 -101.04
CA GLU A 510 5.87 32.30 -100.02
C GLU A 510 5.41 33.15 -98.82
N ASP A 511 4.78 34.30 -99.07
CA ASP A 511 4.22 35.17 -98.02
C ASP A 511 3.06 34.47 -97.25
N GLN A 512 2.19 33.72 -97.95
CA GLN A 512 1.10 32.97 -97.33
C GLN A 512 1.60 31.78 -96.50
N PHE A 513 2.62 31.06 -96.98
CA PHE A 513 3.28 30.00 -96.20
C PHE A 513 3.97 30.56 -94.97
N ALA A 514 4.70 31.68 -95.11
CA ALA A 514 5.33 32.36 -93.98
C ALA A 514 4.28 32.78 -92.94
N TRP A 515 3.18 33.40 -93.37
CA TRP A 515 2.09 33.78 -92.48
C TRP A 515 1.39 32.58 -91.84
N PHE A 516 1.23 31.47 -92.57
CA PHE A 516 0.67 30.23 -92.02
C PHE A 516 1.55 29.65 -90.90
N PHE A 517 2.86 29.61 -91.09
CA PHE A 517 3.80 29.16 -90.06
C PHE A 517 3.84 30.11 -88.86
N GLU A 518 3.74 31.43 -89.08
CA GLU A 518 3.57 32.41 -87.99
C GLU A 518 2.28 32.16 -87.20
N LEU A 519 1.17 31.91 -87.88
CA LEU A 519 -0.11 31.57 -87.24
C LEU A 519 -0.04 30.26 -86.46
N GLN A 520 0.70 29.26 -86.94
CA GLN A 520 0.93 28.01 -86.20
C GLN A 520 1.74 28.26 -84.91
N ALA A 521 2.79 29.08 -84.99
CA ALA A 521 3.58 29.46 -83.82
C ALA A 521 2.75 30.31 -82.83
N MET A 522 1.91 31.24 -83.33
CA MET A 522 0.99 32.01 -82.51
C MET A 522 -0.07 31.14 -81.83
N HIS A 523 -0.57 30.09 -82.51
CA HIS A 523 -1.52 29.14 -81.95
C HIS A 523 -0.92 28.37 -80.77
N GLU A 524 0.31 27.88 -80.90
CA GLU A 524 1.00 27.17 -79.83
C GLU A 524 1.20 28.06 -78.58
N GLU A 525 1.60 29.32 -78.75
CA GLU A 525 1.71 30.23 -77.60
C GLU A 525 0.33 30.62 -77.04
N ALA A 526 -0.67 30.88 -77.88
CA ALA A 526 -2.02 31.24 -77.44
C ALA A 526 -2.73 30.11 -76.67
N THR A 527 -2.48 28.84 -77.02
CA THR A 527 -2.99 27.69 -76.25
C THR A 527 -2.38 27.65 -74.85
N LYS A 528 -1.06 27.87 -74.71
CA LYS A 528 -0.39 27.98 -73.40
C LYS A 528 -1.00 29.10 -72.53
N ALA A 529 -1.35 30.24 -73.12
CA ALA A 529 -2.01 31.34 -72.40
C ALA A 529 -3.42 30.97 -71.93
N GLN A 530 -4.19 30.28 -72.77
CA GLN A 530 -5.54 29.83 -72.44
C GLN A 530 -5.52 28.75 -71.34
N ASP A 531 -4.57 27.81 -71.40
CA ASP A 531 -4.37 26.79 -70.37
C ASP A 531 -3.98 27.41 -69.03
N ALA A 532 -3.06 28.39 -69.05
CA ALA A 532 -2.69 29.15 -67.85
C ALA A 532 -3.90 29.91 -67.26
N HIS A 533 -4.76 30.48 -68.11
CA HIS A 533 -5.98 31.15 -67.68
C HIS A 533 -7.02 30.19 -67.07
N GLN A 534 -7.20 29.01 -67.66
CA GLN A 534 -8.09 27.98 -67.10
C GLN A 534 -7.58 27.46 -65.75
N ALA A 535 -6.28 27.21 -65.62
CA ALA A 535 -5.64 26.81 -64.37
C ALA A 535 -5.80 27.89 -63.28
N PHE A 536 -5.67 29.17 -63.65
CA PHE A 536 -5.92 30.30 -62.74
C PHE A 536 -7.37 30.32 -62.23
N ILE A 537 -8.36 30.14 -63.11
CA ILE A 537 -9.78 30.11 -62.73
C ILE A 537 -10.08 28.95 -61.76
N ALA A 538 -9.48 27.78 -62.01
CA ALA A 538 -9.63 26.62 -61.13
C ALA A 538 -9.11 26.92 -59.72
N LEU A 539 -7.90 27.48 -59.60
CA LEU A 539 -7.31 27.88 -58.32
C LEU A 539 -8.13 28.96 -57.61
N LEU A 540 -8.73 29.90 -58.35
CA LEU A 540 -9.55 30.97 -57.79
C LEU A 540 -10.86 30.43 -57.19
N LYS A 541 -11.47 29.42 -57.81
CA LYS A 541 -12.64 28.71 -57.24
C LYS A 541 -12.27 27.98 -55.95
N GLU A 542 -11.13 27.28 -55.93
CA GLU A 542 -10.64 26.59 -54.73
C GLU A 542 -10.31 27.56 -53.59
N GLN A 543 -9.68 28.70 -53.91
CA GLN A 543 -9.35 29.74 -52.93
C GLN A 543 -10.61 30.34 -52.31
N LYS A 544 -11.64 30.61 -53.12
CA LYS A 544 -12.95 31.08 -52.62
C LYS A 544 -13.63 30.05 -51.72
N ALA A 545 -13.53 28.75 -52.03
CA ALA A 545 -14.06 27.69 -51.18
C ALA A 545 -13.32 27.60 -49.83
N ALA A 546 -11.98 27.65 -49.85
CA ALA A 546 -11.15 27.66 -48.65
C ALA A 546 -11.40 28.87 -47.74
N VAL A 547 -11.67 30.05 -48.31
CA VAL A 547 -12.03 31.25 -47.55
C VAL A 547 -13.43 31.12 -46.91
N ARG A 548 -14.37 30.42 -47.55
CA ARG A 548 -15.69 30.16 -46.95
C ARG A 548 -15.58 29.22 -45.75
N SER A 549 -14.85 28.11 -45.86
CA SER A 549 -14.64 27.19 -44.74
C SER A 549 -13.91 27.84 -43.57
N LEU A 550 -12.98 28.78 -43.83
CA LEU A 550 -12.36 29.57 -42.76
C LEU A 550 -13.38 30.38 -41.95
N LYS A 551 -14.32 31.06 -42.64
CA LYS A 551 -15.36 31.86 -41.97
C LYS A 551 -16.34 31.00 -41.18
N GLU A 552 -16.64 29.79 -41.66
CA GLU A 552 -17.48 28.82 -40.95
C GLU A 552 -16.80 28.34 -39.67
N ASN A 553 -15.53 27.92 -39.75
CA ASN A 553 -14.76 27.47 -38.59
C ASN A 553 -14.54 28.60 -37.55
N GLU A 554 -14.30 29.84 -37.99
CA GLU A 554 -14.21 30.99 -37.08
C GLU A 554 -15.52 31.25 -36.34
N LYS A 555 -16.66 31.12 -37.04
CA LYS A 555 -17.99 31.31 -36.45
C LYS A 555 -18.30 30.22 -35.41
N GLU A 556 -17.91 28.97 -35.67
CA GLU A 556 -18.06 27.87 -34.71
C GLU A 556 -17.18 28.06 -33.47
N GLN A 557 -15.91 28.46 -33.63
CA GLN A 557 -15.05 28.78 -32.47
C GLN A 557 -15.62 29.92 -31.62
N GLN A 558 -16.18 30.96 -32.26
CA GLN A 558 -16.81 32.06 -31.56
C GLN A 558 -18.05 31.59 -30.80
N LYS A 559 -18.84 30.68 -31.38
CA LYS A 559 -20.03 30.10 -30.77
C LYS A 559 -19.70 29.27 -29.52
N HIS A 560 -18.71 28.38 -29.60
CA HIS A 560 -18.24 27.61 -28.43
C HIS A 560 -17.71 28.52 -27.31
N LYS A 561 -17.03 29.62 -27.67
CA LYS A 561 -16.57 30.62 -26.71
C LYS A 561 -17.73 31.35 -26.04
N THR A 562 -18.77 31.73 -26.78
CA THR A 562 -19.95 32.41 -26.21
C THR A 562 -20.80 31.48 -25.33
N GLU A 563 -20.98 30.22 -25.73
CA GLU A 563 -21.70 29.22 -24.91
C GLU A 563 -21.00 28.96 -23.57
N LEU A 564 -19.67 28.95 -23.57
CA LEU A 564 -18.85 28.89 -22.35
C LEU A 564 -19.12 30.09 -21.42
N LEU A 565 -19.11 31.30 -21.97
CA LEU A 565 -19.32 32.54 -21.24
C LEU A 565 -20.74 32.63 -20.66
N GLU A 566 -21.73 32.07 -21.36
CA GLU A 566 -23.12 31.96 -20.86
C GLU A 566 -23.24 30.94 -19.72
N SER A 567 -22.53 29.80 -19.81
CA SER A 567 -22.56 28.77 -18.78
C SER A 567 -21.87 29.18 -17.47
N GLU A 568 -20.81 29.99 -17.56
CA GLU A 568 -19.96 30.39 -16.44
C GLU A 568 -19.50 31.85 -16.59
N PRO A 569 -20.29 32.83 -16.11
CA PRO A 569 -20.05 34.26 -16.33
C PRO A 569 -18.77 34.80 -15.68
N MET A 570 -18.16 34.07 -14.75
CA MET A 570 -16.90 34.45 -14.09
C MET A 570 -15.65 34.18 -14.94
N LEU A 571 -15.78 33.53 -16.10
CA LEU A 571 -14.68 33.32 -17.05
C LEU A 571 -14.49 34.48 -18.05
N LYS A 572 -15.28 35.56 -17.91
CA LYS A 572 -15.34 36.69 -18.84
C LYS A 572 -14.05 37.49 -18.95
N ASP A 573 -13.25 37.51 -17.90
CA ASP A 573 -12.02 38.31 -17.80
C ASP A 573 -10.74 37.47 -18.01
N LEU A 574 -10.85 36.19 -18.36
CA LEU A 574 -9.70 35.30 -18.59
C LEU A 574 -9.48 35.00 -20.07
N ASP A 575 -8.21 34.97 -20.47
CA ASP A 575 -7.77 34.54 -21.80
C ASP A 575 -7.84 33.01 -21.87
N LEU A 576 -9.04 32.44 -22.03
CA LEU A 576 -9.42 31.00 -22.13
C LEU A 576 -8.37 30.07 -22.80
N ASN A 577 -7.25 29.84 -22.11
CA ASN A 577 -6.06 29.18 -22.63
C ASN A 577 -5.64 28.05 -21.69
N PHE A 578 -4.84 27.13 -22.22
CA PHE A 578 -4.35 25.98 -21.45
C PHE A 578 -3.54 26.37 -20.20
N SER A 579 -2.87 27.53 -20.24
CA SER A 579 -2.14 28.10 -19.08
C SER A 579 -3.07 28.34 -17.89
N ASP A 580 -4.26 28.88 -18.12
CA ASP A 580 -5.20 29.23 -17.05
C ASP A 580 -5.85 27.97 -16.46
N ALA A 581 -6.18 26.99 -17.29
CA ALA A 581 -6.61 25.66 -16.82
C ALA A 581 -5.55 25.04 -15.88
N MET A 582 -4.26 25.18 -16.22
CA MET A 582 -3.16 24.72 -15.38
C MET A 582 -3.02 25.54 -14.07
N GLN A 583 -3.35 26.83 -14.08
CA GLN A 583 -3.40 27.64 -12.86
C GLN A 583 -4.50 27.17 -11.91
N PHE A 584 -5.70 26.87 -12.42
CA PHE A 584 -6.79 26.28 -11.64
C PHE A 584 -6.38 24.93 -11.04
N ASP A 585 -5.68 24.08 -11.78
CA ASP A 585 -5.15 22.82 -11.24
C ASP A 585 -4.11 23.04 -10.14
N LYS A 586 -3.18 24.00 -10.33
CA LYS A 586 -2.20 24.36 -9.30
C LYS A 586 -2.88 24.88 -8.04
N LYS A 587 -3.92 25.73 -8.17
CA LYS A 587 -4.74 26.23 -7.05
C LYS A 587 -5.46 25.07 -6.36
N ALA A 588 -6.13 24.19 -7.11
CA ALA A 588 -6.80 23.00 -6.57
C ALA A 588 -5.84 22.07 -5.82
N HIS A 589 -4.60 21.93 -6.29
CA HIS A 589 -3.57 21.12 -5.63
C HIS A 589 -3.02 21.80 -4.36
N LYS A 590 -2.86 23.13 -4.35
CA LYS A 590 -2.51 23.89 -3.14
C LYS A 590 -3.61 23.77 -2.08
N LEU A 591 -4.88 23.95 -2.48
CA LEU A 591 -6.03 23.78 -1.61
C LEU A 591 -6.08 22.37 -1.01
N MET A 592 -5.79 21.33 -1.80
CA MET A 592 -5.71 19.96 -1.28
C MET A 592 -4.70 19.82 -0.12
N LYS A 593 -3.52 20.44 -0.21
CA LYS A 593 -2.53 20.39 0.88
C LYS A 593 -3.02 21.08 2.15
N VAL A 594 -3.67 22.23 2.01
CA VAL A 594 -4.26 22.96 3.15
C VAL A 594 -5.39 22.15 3.79
N ILE A 595 -6.28 21.58 2.97
CA ILE A 595 -7.36 20.67 3.41
C ILE A 595 -6.79 19.48 4.19
N ASP A 596 -5.69 18.88 3.74
CA ASP A 596 -5.07 17.74 4.42
C ASP A 596 -4.46 18.14 5.78
N GLN A 597 -3.84 19.32 5.89
CA GLN A 597 -3.34 19.87 7.17
C GLN A 597 -4.47 20.15 8.15
N ARG A 598 -5.53 20.85 7.70
CA ARG A 598 -6.70 21.16 8.54
C ARG A 598 -7.46 19.91 8.97
N ARG A 599 -7.50 18.86 8.14
CA ARG A 599 -8.04 17.54 8.55
C ARG A 599 -7.26 16.89 9.68
N GLN A 600 -5.94 17.10 9.75
CA GLN A 600 -5.12 16.60 10.87
C GLN A 600 -5.47 17.36 12.15
N GLU A 601 -5.57 18.69 12.10
CA GLU A 601 -6.00 19.53 13.23
C GLU A 601 -7.39 19.12 13.74
N LEU A 602 -8.36 18.99 12.84
CA LEU A 602 -9.73 18.57 13.17
C LEU A 602 -9.76 17.20 13.85
N ARG A 603 -8.96 16.24 13.37
CA ARG A 603 -8.83 14.92 14.00
C ARG A 603 -8.24 15.02 15.40
N ARG A 604 -7.20 15.84 15.59
CA ARG A 604 -6.58 16.08 16.90
C ARG A 604 -7.60 16.63 17.90
N LEU A 605 -8.34 17.67 17.52
CA LEU A 605 -9.38 18.27 18.38
C LEU A 605 -10.52 17.28 18.69
N ARG A 606 -10.98 16.50 17.71
CA ARG A 606 -12.02 15.47 17.93
C ARG A 606 -11.54 14.39 18.90
N ARG A 607 -10.26 13.99 18.84
CA ARG A 607 -9.68 13.04 19.78
C ARG A 607 -9.56 13.65 21.18
N GLU A 608 -9.11 14.89 21.28
CA GLU A 608 -8.98 15.59 22.55
C GLU A 608 -10.34 15.79 23.22
N LYS A 609 -11.35 16.22 22.47
CA LYS A 609 -12.74 16.23 22.93
C LYS A 609 -13.17 14.84 23.43
N GLY A 610 -12.91 13.79 22.65
CA GLY A 610 -13.24 12.41 23.05
C GLY A 610 -12.51 11.94 24.32
N ARG A 611 -11.26 12.38 24.52
CA ARG A 611 -10.45 12.14 25.72
C ARG A 611 -11.08 12.86 26.93
N LEU A 612 -11.39 14.15 26.78
CA LEU A 612 -12.03 14.95 27.82
C LEU A 612 -13.42 14.40 28.17
N ASP A 613 -14.25 14.06 27.19
CA ASP A 613 -15.57 13.43 27.38
C ASP A 613 -15.45 12.09 28.13
N ALA A 614 -14.42 11.29 27.82
CA ALA A 614 -14.16 10.04 28.53
C ALA A 614 -13.72 10.31 29.98
N TRP A 615 -12.87 11.32 30.21
CA TRP A 615 -12.46 11.73 31.55
C TRP A 615 -13.65 12.22 32.37
N VAL A 616 -14.52 13.07 31.82
CA VAL A 616 -15.75 13.55 32.48
C VAL A 616 -16.63 12.38 32.91
N ARG A 617 -16.79 11.35 32.07
CA ARG A 617 -17.55 10.13 32.44
C ARG A 617 -16.90 9.32 33.57
N ILE A 618 -15.57 9.28 33.61
CA ILE A 618 -14.81 8.56 34.63
C ILE A 618 -14.84 9.33 35.96
N SER A 619 -14.62 10.64 35.93
CA SER A 619 -14.60 11.51 37.11
C SER A 619 -15.99 11.70 37.71
N SER A 620 -17.04 11.71 36.88
CA SER A 620 -18.43 11.80 37.35
C SER A 620 -18.96 10.50 37.97
N ASN A 621 -18.24 9.38 37.87
CA ASN A 621 -18.72 8.07 38.33
C ASN A 621 -17.62 7.27 39.05
N PRO A 622 -17.31 7.60 40.31
CA PRO A 622 -16.28 6.92 41.06
C PRO A 622 -16.78 5.55 41.57
N SER A 623 -16.31 4.47 40.90
CA SER A 623 -16.33 3.03 41.26
C SER A 623 -17.37 2.12 40.57
N PRO A 624 -16.93 0.92 40.11
CA PRO A 624 -16.83 -0.21 41.02
C PRO A 624 -15.50 -0.97 40.94
N HIS A 625 -14.58 -0.61 41.84
CA HIS A 625 -13.53 -1.52 42.32
C HIS A 625 -13.59 -1.58 43.84
N LYS A 626 -14.51 -2.40 44.35
CA LYS A 626 -14.30 -3.16 45.58
C LYS A 626 -14.53 -4.63 45.25
N GLY A 627 -13.51 -5.45 45.48
CA GLY A 627 -13.65 -6.89 45.42
C GLY A 627 -14.74 -7.34 46.37
N ASN A 628 -15.67 -8.15 45.87
CA ASN A 628 -16.59 -8.91 46.70
C ASN A 628 -16.43 -10.37 46.32
N HIS A 629 -15.60 -11.08 47.09
CA HIS A 629 -15.84 -12.49 47.35
C HIS A 629 -17.24 -12.60 47.96
N ARG A 630 -18.23 -13.05 47.19
CA ARG A 630 -19.44 -13.66 47.74
C ARG A 630 -19.93 -14.77 46.80
N GLY A 631 -19.63 -15.99 47.24
CA GLY A 631 -20.48 -17.18 47.20
C GLY A 631 -21.36 -17.41 45.97
N GLN A 632 -21.02 -18.45 45.23
CA GLN A 632 -22.02 -19.31 44.59
C GLN A 632 -23.18 -19.58 45.56
N LYS A 633 -24.40 -19.24 45.15
CA LYS A 633 -25.59 -20.13 45.24
C LYS A 633 -26.78 -19.52 44.50
N GLY A 634 -27.25 -20.28 43.51
CA GLY A 634 -28.68 -20.47 43.22
C GLY A 634 -29.40 -19.43 42.36
N GLY A 635 -29.86 -19.86 41.18
CA GLY A 635 -31.01 -19.24 40.51
C GLY A 635 -30.82 -18.93 39.03
N GLY A 636 -30.69 -19.96 38.20
CA GLY A 636 -30.67 -19.80 36.76
C GLY A 636 -31.98 -19.19 36.22
N LYS A 637 -31.86 -18.14 35.39
CA LYS A 637 -32.83 -17.85 34.33
C LYS A 637 -32.08 -17.68 33.02
N LYS A 638 -32.17 -18.72 32.19
CA LYS A 638 -31.81 -18.72 30.77
C LYS A 638 -32.49 -17.53 30.08
N ARG A 639 -31.72 -16.57 29.55
CA ARG A 639 -32.24 -15.64 28.54
C ARG A 639 -32.37 -16.41 27.24
N THR A 640 -33.62 -16.66 26.85
CA THR A 640 -33.97 -17.19 25.54
C THR A 640 -33.61 -16.18 24.46
N LYS A 641 -32.88 -16.65 23.44
CA LYS A 641 -32.75 -15.98 22.15
C LYS A 641 -34.13 -15.94 21.50
N SER A 642 -34.71 -14.75 21.38
CA SER A 642 -35.71 -14.45 20.36
C SER A 642 -35.47 -13.01 19.93
N GLY A 643 -35.16 -12.83 18.64
CA GLY A 643 -34.99 -11.54 18.03
C GLY A 643 -36.29 -10.75 18.09
N SER A 644 -36.19 -9.56 18.66
CA SER A 644 -36.99 -8.40 18.29
C SER A 644 -36.10 -7.21 18.63
N ALA A 645 -35.59 -6.57 17.59
CA ALA A 645 -34.80 -5.36 17.75
C ALA A 645 -35.71 -4.26 18.30
N ASP A 646 -35.38 -3.74 19.49
CA ASP A 646 -35.92 -2.48 19.98
C ASP A 646 -35.46 -1.37 19.02
N TRP A 647 -36.36 -0.95 18.13
CA TRP A 647 -36.13 0.17 17.24
C TRP A 647 -36.26 1.47 18.04
N LYS A 648 -35.19 2.28 18.05
CA LYS A 648 -35.24 3.71 18.42
C LYS A 648 -35.04 4.53 17.15
N PRO A 649 -35.93 5.49 16.81
CA PRO A 649 -35.71 6.35 15.66
C PRO A 649 -34.49 7.23 15.86
N ARG A 650 -33.72 7.40 14.79
CA ARG A 650 -32.76 8.50 14.65
C ARG A 650 -33.57 9.76 14.32
N ASN A 651 -33.32 10.83 15.08
CA ASN A 651 -33.99 12.13 15.09
C ASN A 651 -35.22 12.20 16.01
N ASN A 652 -35.31 13.31 16.75
CA ASN A 652 -36.34 13.67 17.74
C ASN A 652 -37.75 13.81 17.11
N GLY A 653 -38.26 12.77 16.45
CA GLY A 653 -39.61 12.70 15.93
C GLY A 653 -40.62 12.25 16.98
N PRO A 654 -41.92 12.54 16.79
CA PRO A 654 -42.99 12.13 17.69
C PRO A 654 -43.08 10.60 17.79
N ARG A 655 -43.54 10.09 18.94
CA ARG A 655 -43.65 8.65 19.15
C ARG A 655 -44.76 8.07 18.28
N PRO A 656 -44.65 6.81 17.80
CA PRO A 656 -45.70 6.18 16.99
C PRO A 656 -47.09 6.20 17.65
N GLU A 657 -47.15 6.12 18.98
CA GLU A 657 -48.40 6.18 19.75
C GLU A 657 -49.06 7.58 19.71
N GLU A 658 -48.27 8.65 19.68
CA GLU A 658 -48.76 10.04 19.57
C GLU A 658 -49.29 10.30 18.15
N VAL A 659 -48.59 9.77 17.15
CA VAL A 659 -49.00 9.86 15.74
C VAL A 659 -50.30 9.10 15.48
N GLN A 660 -50.47 7.92 16.09
CA GLN A 660 -51.72 7.15 16.04
C GLN A 660 -52.88 7.88 16.74
N ALA A 661 -52.63 8.56 17.86
CA ALA A 661 -53.63 9.35 18.57
C ALA A 661 -54.10 10.57 17.74
N ARG A 662 -53.18 11.29 17.09
CA ARG A 662 -53.50 12.40 16.18
C ARG A 662 -54.31 11.94 14.96
N ALA A 663 -53.94 10.78 14.39
CA ALA A 663 -54.71 10.17 13.30
C ALA A 663 -56.14 9.79 13.73
N ALA A 664 -56.32 9.38 14.99
CA ALA A 664 -57.64 9.04 15.54
C ALA A 664 -58.49 10.28 15.90
N SER A 665 -57.86 11.38 16.34
CA SER A 665 -58.54 12.62 16.72
C SER A 665 -58.89 13.54 15.54
N GLY A 666 -58.34 13.27 14.34
CA GLY A 666 -58.57 14.08 13.14
C GLY A 666 -57.75 15.37 13.10
N GLU A 667 -56.66 15.44 13.88
CA GLU A 667 -55.73 16.57 13.87
C GLU A 667 -54.86 16.61 12.59
N THR A 668 -54.19 17.74 12.35
CA THR A 668 -53.34 17.93 11.16
C THR A 668 -52.21 16.89 11.12
N PHE A 669 -52.07 16.22 9.97
CA PHE A 669 -51.25 15.02 9.83
C PHE A 669 -50.17 15.24 8.76
N SER A 670 -48.90 15.12 9.13
CA SER A 670 -47.76 15.39 8.23
C SER A 670 -47.33 14.14 7.43
N LEU A 671 -46.59 14.33 6.33
CA LEU A 671 -46.05 13.21 5.54
C LEU A 671 -45.05 12.35 6.32
N SER A 672 -44.30 12.95 7.25
CA SER A 672 -43.45 12.21 8.18
C SER A 672 -44.25 11.38 9.18
N ASP A 673 -45.42 11.85 9.60
CA ASP A 673 -46.32 11.11 10.48
C ASP A 673 -46.96 9.92 9.74
N LEU A 674 -47.26 10.07 8.44
CA LEU A 674 -47.73 8.98 7.58
C LEU A 674 -46.71 7.84 7.49
N ASP A 675 -45.43 8.17 7.29
CA ASP A 675 -44.36 7.18 7.19
C ASP A 675 -44.15 6.43 8.53
N ILE A 676 -44.26 7.14 9.65
CA ILE A 676 -44.22 6.52 10.99
C ILE A 676 -45.43 5.61 11.22
N LEU A 677 -46.62 5.99 10.77
CA LEU A 677 -47.85 5.19 10.91
C LEU A 677 -47.81 3.92 10.05
N LEU A 678 -47.33 4.03 8.81
CA LEU A 678 -47.18 2.89 7.89
C LEU A 678 -46.17 1.87 8.41
N ASN A 679 -45.06 2.35 8.97
CA ASN A 679 -44.03 1.47 9.53
C ASN A 679 -44.40 0.86 10.90
N SER A 680 -45.37 1.43 11.62
CA SER A 680 -45.78 0.96 12.96
C SER A 680 -47.03 0.09 13.01
N GLY A 681 -47.65 -0.24 11.86
CA GLY A 681 -48.81 -1.15 11.78
C GLY A 681 -49.94 -0.70 10.85
N GLY A 682 -49.82 0.46 10.20
CA GLY A 682 -50.80 1.01 9.26
C GLY A 682 -52.10 1.48 9.93
N PHE A 683 -53.04 2.01 9.14
CA PHE A 683 -54.31 2.57 9.65
C PHE A 683 -55.19 1.57 10.43
N ASN A 684 -54.97 0.26 10.25
CA ASN A 684 -55.70 -0.77 10.98
C ASN A 684 -55.38 -0.80 12.49
N SER A 685 -54.26 -0.24 12.93
CA SER A 685 -53.92 -0.14 14.37
C SER A 685 -54.60 1.05 15.06
N VAL A 686 -55.10 2.03 14.30
CA VAL A 686 -55.77 3.24 14.81
C VAL A 686 -57.19 2.93 15.33
N THR A 687 -57.80 1.84 14.84
CA THR A 687 -59.20 1.49 15.14
C THR A 687 -59.38 0.38 16.17
N GLN A 688 -58.31 -0.25 16.66
CA GLN A 688 -58.40 -1.35 17.63
C GLN A 688 -58.00 -0.93 19.05
N LYS A 689 -58.98 -0.82 19.95
CA LYS A 689 -58.73 -0.85 21.40
C LYS A 689 -58.09 -2.22 21.76
N LYS A 690 -56.89 -2.21 22.33
CA LYS A 690 -56.18 -3.42 22.78
C LYS A 690 -57.06 -4.26 23.73
N PRO A 691 -57.28 -5.57 23.49
CA PRO A 691 -57.79 -6.46 24.52
C PRO A 691 -56.64 -6.89 25.44
N THR A 692 -56.96 -7.09 26.72
CA THR A 692 -56.01 -7.43 27.77
C THR A 692 -55.40 -8.83 27.57
N ALA A 693 -54.14 -8.97 27.98
CA ALA A 693 -53.31 -10.15 27.75
C ALA A 693 -53.68 -11.34 28.65
N LYS A 694 -54.84 -11.96 28.43
CA LYS A 694 -55.21 -13.26 29.03
C LYS A 694 -56.30 -14.00 28.20
N SER A 695 -56.09 -14.21 26.89
CA SER A 695 -56.90 -15.25 26.19
C SER A 695 -56.32 -15.90 24.93
N SER A 696 -55.19 -15.46 24.36
CA SER A 696 -54.74 -15.98 23.05
C SER A 696 -54.00 -17.33 23.06
N ARG A 697 -53.87 -18.02 24.20
CA ARG A 697 -53.06 -19.25 24.28
C ARG A 697 -53.82 -20.56 24.02
N ARG A 698 -55.06 -20.53 23.51
CA ARG A 698 -55.86 -21.75 23.36
C ARG A 698 -56.60 -21.93 22.02
N GLN A 699 -56.25 -21.20 20.95
CA GLN A 699 -57.00 -21.31 19.68
C GLN A 699 -56.18 -21.57 18.40
N GLU A 700 -54.88 -21.85 18.47
CA GLU A 700 -54.10 -22.24 17.28
C GLU A 700 -53.46 -23.61 17.41
N ARG A 701 -54.28 -24.61 17.74
CA ARG A 701 -53.98 -26.03 17.52
C ARG A 701 -55.29 -26.76 17.23
N LYS A 702 -55.82 -26.58 16.01
CA LYS A 702 -56.72 -27.50 15.29
C LYS A 702 -57.24 -26.84 14.00
N LYS A 703 -56.62 -27.17 12.86
CA LYS A 703 -57.26 -27.56 11.59
C LYS A 703 -56.17 -27.76 10.52
N LYS A 704 -55.89 -29.03 10.23
CA LYS A 704 -55.39 -29.48 8.92
C LYS A 704 -56.61 -29.61 8.01
N ALA A 705 -56.50 -29.20 6.74
CA ALA A 705 -56.67 -30.05 5.55
C ALA A 705 -57.14 -29.27 4.30
N ASN A 706 -56.38 -29.49 3.22
CA ASN A 706 -56.74 -29.54 1.80
C ASN A 706 -57.47 -28.37 1.10
N ALA A 707 -56.75 -27.71 0.20
CA ALA A 707 -57.20 -27.54 -1.19
C ALA A 707 -55.98 -27.34 -2.12
N ARG A 708 -55.94 -28.14 -3.19
CA ARG A 708 -54.97 -28.11 -4.29
C ARG A 708 -55.20 -26.88 -5.17
N GLY A 709 -54.15 -26.37 -5.81
CA GLY A 709 -54.28 -25.57 -7.02
C GLY A 709 -53.08 -24.70 -7.38
N LEU A 710 -52.45 -25.06 -8.50
CA LEU A 710 -51.66 -24.21 -9.42
C LEU A 710 -50.16 -24.03 -9.15
N THR A 711 -49.40 -24.77 -9.96
CA THR A 711 -47.99 -24.57 -10.29
C THR A 711 -47.84 -23.48 -11.36
N ALA A 712 -46.76 -22.70 -11.30
CA ALA A 712 -46.32 -21.84 -12.41
C ALA A 712 -44.81 -21.99 -12.61
N HIS A 713 -44.47 -22.24 -13.88
CA HIS A 713 -43.17 -22.54 -14.45
C HIS A 713 -42.15 -21.40 -14.29
N ARG A 714 -40.90 -21.79 -14.08
CA ARG A 714 -39.70 -20.95 -14.10
C ARG A 714 -39.23 -20.81 -15.57
N GLY A 715 -39.20 -19.59 -16.09
CA GLY A 715 -38.69 -19.29 -17.43
C GLY A 715 -37.17 -19.29 -17.48
N GLU A 716 -36.61 -20.07 -18.41
CA GLU A 716 -35.20 -20.05 -18.82
C GLU A 716 -34.94 -18.88 -19.79
N ARG A 717 -33.80 -18.21 -19.63
CA ARG A 717 -33.31 -17.17 -20.54
C ARG A 717 -32.50 -17.81 -21.67
N SER A 718 -32.86 -17.43 -22.88
CA SER A 718 -32.34 -17.84 -24.18
C SER A 718 -30.85 -17.50 -24.39
N GLN A 719 -30.11 -18.48 -24.93
CA GLN A 719 -28.89 -18.25 -25.69
C GLN A 719 -29.27 -17.87 -27.13
N SER A 720 -28.68 -16.81 -27.68
CA SER A 720 -28.68 -16.56 -29.13
C SER A 720 -27.30 -16.92 -29.71
N LYS A 721 -27.31 -17.82 -30.69
CA LYS A 721 -26.24 -18.04 -31.67
C LYS A 721 -26.88 -17.95 -33.06
N LYS A 722 -26.43 -17.01 -33.89
CA LYS A 722 -26.11 -17.22 -35.31
C LYS A 722 -25.67 -15.92 -35.98
N GLY A 723 -24.59 -16.03 -36.75
CA GLY A 723 -24.05 -15.00 -37.63
C GLY A 723 -22.68 -15.43 -38.14
N GLN A 724 -22.66 -16.39 -39.07
CA GLN A 724 -21.49 -16.82 -39.84
C GLN A 724 -21.89 -16.84 -41.33
N LYS A 725 -21.00 -16.31 -42.18
CA LYS A 725 -20.90 -16.29 -43.66
C LYS A 725 -20.50 -14.87 -44.08
N ASP A 726 -19.45 -14.62 -44.86
CA ASP A 726 -18.57 -15.44 -45.71
C ASP A 726 -17.09 -15.05 -45.52
#